data_AF-A0A926B723-F1
#
_entry.id   AF-A0A926B723-F1
#
_cell.length_a   1.000
_cell.length_b   1.000
_cell.length_c   1.000
_cell.angle_alpha   90.00
_cell.angle_beta   90.00
_cell.angle_gamma   90.00
#
_symmetry.space_group_name_H-M   'P 1'
#
loop_
_entity.id
_entity.type
_entity.pdbx_description
1 polymer ?
#
loop_
_entity_poly.entity_id
_entity_poly.type
_entity_poly.pdbx_seq_one_letter_code
_entity_poly.pdbx_strand_id
1 'polypeptide(L)'
;ASGGNGLRPIGPTFIVPHTWPDVKNAEFEVLQRLSAAARNIGAVMIATDNNGYPLWSSDDRPLDRFAPIDPGTVDFMISLHFESPRLIDVHSYYALWQPLDFYGMFGYERTSEQVLTHIDALSCSSDLADAHAVNLLDGARSATAGPFPFLFHSPPEPYFAPKISSDSRLFSVGSKWERINSERGRHQDLLERLDAEGLIDIYGPRKFLGVEPWRGFATYRGELPFDGKSVVQAVHKSGICLALSSEPHQRSALMSNRLFEGFAAGAAVIANRNAFIDRYCADLVYMIDDRLTGDDLFFQVKDILDEIRAEPERAIARAAEGQARLRDIFSLERCLTMIASGHGERRERFERTFLSTAGVTVILVYTGDSLAEAKECLADIGRQKGVSVSVVLICDDLFAELHESALRSAAGGGIADFRILTGRHRRTHPSVRDGTPPVGTGMRMAEALAEVRTDFFTMMHSDERWFADHLATMAKAMEAAPASSFCASGALDEHQGYANETIRITRSLDTVRLKASPSAFAEGRYAADGGRFLYRRGVIEGLPLSCLPLLDGQESYLLQLAASLEGDLAQSGFATFVRVAARRAMLPASVVPVADQRRYIADAFARHPKWASLSTLSGAAASPAGNTGAALASGEVPMLRLGDDMRVDAGGAGVKYLVGGFSAPEAGFVWVDGVAGTLAFELVDPHGVDVEDVDLELEMSGREASNTLRAQHCTVAVNGMPIAYVEVPGEPKAYRFRLPRGIAARRLLRVEIACDHAEQVFDPNGTLIDKRRLSLRLTRLSVKAASAPVRPKAEFEVTYLTRSHGNGAGFLSEGFYAPEEDFVWLGSGPGRIDFLIDNVDAPLVLRLWLAGYRSRSDGSSQSVEIFVNRVSMSTLTLTDEAKEHVLSLPQGIVPSSGHMSLLLKPKHSSHAVGRTGTITDPRILSAQMVAFRVEVAETVTLELGREMNLASPESAAMVARGFSHAETGFRWIDGTSGVLAFAPASTDGGRPLSLIVEIAGRKQGSGGAFPTCTVMVNSIMAATLDVDDSERRFVIEVPASARQNGVWTVELLASRAGRVLGERGIVLDERNLSLRVHSILLSDKPTENRVEATLLEGAGPAGREEQPGLLDGALKANQVAPIRRLARLLGKLFGRLKS
;
A
#
# COMPACT_ATOMS: atom_id res chain seq x y z
N ALA A 1 -21.44 -38.10 29.16
CA ALA A 1 -20.64 -39.33 29.11
C ALA A 1 -19.17 -38.94 29.13
N SER A 2 -18.35 -39.59 29.96
CA SER A 2 -16.93 -39.27 30.14
C SER A 2 -16.06 -40.08 29.19
N GLY A 3 -15.22 -39.40 28.40
CA GLY A 3 -14.27 -40.02 27.47
C GLY A 3 -13.07 -39.10 27.25
N GLY A 4 -12.22 -38.98 28.26
CA GLY A 4 -11.04 -38.11 28.20
C GLY A 4 -9.92 -38.72 27.37
N ASN A 5 -9.66 -38.16 26.19
CA ASN A 5 -8.32 -38.22 25.61
C ASN A 5 -7.46 -37.15 26.29
N GLY A 6 -6.33 -37.57 26.85
CA GLY A 6 -5.36 -36.67 27.48
C GLY A 6 -4.65 -35.79 26.45
N LEU A 7 -5.29 -34.70 26.03
CA LEU A 7 -4.58 -33.55 25.50
C LEU A 7 -3.60 -33.10 26.59
N ARG A 8 -2.32 -32.93 26.22
CA ARG A 8 -1.39 -32.15 27.06
C ARG A 8 -2.06 -30.79 27.32
N PRO A 9 -1.93 -30.19 28.52
CA PRO A 9 -2.33 -28.81 28.69
C PRO A 9 -1.54 -27.99 27.67
N ILE A 10 -2.26 -27.46 26.67
CA ILE A 10 -1.68 -26.57 25.68
C ILE A 10 -1.24 -25.33 26.45
N GLY A 11 0.01 -24.92 26.29
CA GLY A 11 0.49 -23.70 26.92
C GLY A 11 -0.28 -22.48 26.43
N PRO A 12 -0.09 -21.32 27.09
CA PRO A 12 -0.83 -20.10 26.76
C PRO A 12 -0.70 -19.79 25.27
N THR A 13 -1.84 -19.53 24.62
CA THR A 13 -1.94 -19.31 23.18
C THR A 13 -2.29 -17.85 22.93
N PHE A 14 -1.39 -17.12 22.28
CA PHE A 14 -1.55 -15.68 22.03
C PHE A 14 -1.35 -15.33 20.56
N ILE A 15 -2.00 -14.25 20.12
CA ILE A 15 -1.85 -13.72 18.75
C ILE A 15 -0.95 -12.48 18.73
N VAL A 16 -0.24 -12.32 17.61
CA VAL A 16 0.58 -11.13 17.33
C VAL A 16 0.26 -10.68 15.89
N PRO A 17 -0.44 -9.54 15.71
CA PRO A 17 -0.65 -8.97 14.38
C PRO A 17 0.68 -8.59 13.75
N HIS A 18 0.87 -8.97 12.49
CA HIS A 18 1.94 -8.49 11.65
C HIS A 18 1.39 -7.32 10.82
N THR A 19 1.88 -6.11 11.09
CA THR A 19 1.38 -4.84 10.53
C THR A 19 1.42 -4.83 9.00
N TRP A 20 2.47 -5.40 8.41
CA TRP A 20 2.70 -5.43 6.96
C TRP A 20 3.02 -6.86 6.48
N PRO A 21 2.01 -7.74 6.32
CA PRO A 21 2.20 -9.18 6.07
C PRO A 21 3.07 -9.50 4.84
N ASP A 22 3.07 -8.64 3.83
CA ASP A 22 3.79 -8.82 2.57
C ASP A 22 5.28 -8.39 2.63
N VAL A 23 5.73 -7.80 3.74
CA VAL A 23 7.09 -7.23 3.88
C VAL A 23 7.86 -7.95 4.99
N LYS A 24 9.08 -8.41 4.69
CA LYS A 24 10.04 -8.84 5.72
C LYS A 24 10.84 -7.64 6.21
N ASN A 25 10.55 -7.21 7.43
CA ASN A 25 11.10 -6.02 8.06
C ASN A 25 11.57 -6.33 9.50
N ALA A 26 11.94 -5.29 10.27
CA ALA A 26 12.38 -5.45 11.66
C ALA A 26 11.29 -6.04 12.59
N GLU A 27 10.01 -5.81 12.31
CA GLU A 27 8.89 -6.42 13.04
C GLU A 27 8.80 -7.93 12.77
N PHE A 28 8.96 -8.36 11.52
CA PHE A 28 9.03 -9.77 11.16
C PHE A 28 10.18 -10.52 11.86
N GLU A 29 11.34 -9.89 12.02
CA GLU A 29 12.44 -10.44 12.82
C GLU A 29 12.04 -10.62 14.30
N VAL A 30 11.30 -9.66 14.88
CA VAL A 30 10.82 -9.78 16.27
C VAL A 30 9.70 -10.83 16.40
N LEU A 31 8.83 -10.98 15.41
CA LEU A 31 7.87 -12.09 15.32
C LEU A 31 8.57 -13.46 15.33
N GLN A 32 9.71 -13.61 14.64
CA GLN A 32 10.51 -14.84 14.70
C GLN A 32 11.13 -15.08 16.09
N ARG A 33 11.57 -14.01 16.78
CA ARG A 33 12.08 -14.08 18.17
C ARG A 33 10.99 -14.49 19.15
N LEU A 34 9.80 -13.87 19.07
CA LEU A 34 8.62 -14.20 19.87
C LEU A 34 8.19 -15.66 19.63
N SER A 35 8.18 -16.13 18.38
CA SER A 35 7.90 -17.53 18.03
C SER A 35 8.87 -18.53 18.67
N ALA A 36 10.16 -18.21 18.68
CA ALA A 36 11.18 -19.04 19.31
C ALA A 36 11.09 -19.00 20.85
N ALA A 37 10.93 -17.83 21.46
CA ALA A 37 10.74 -17.70 22.91
C ALA A 37 9.45 -18.41 23.38
N ALA A 38 8.35 -18.29 22.63
CA ALA A 38 7.10 -19.01 22.91
C ALA A 38 7.33 -20.52 22.93
N ARG A 39 8.00 -21.08 21.90
CA ARG A 39 8.42 -22.50 21.87
C ARG A 39 9.29 -22.88 23.07
N ASN A 40 10.26 -22.05 23.44
CA ASN A 40 11.16 -22.30 24.57
C ASN A 40 10.41 -22.42 25.91
N ILE A 41 9.32 -21.68 26.10
CA ILE A 41 8.48 -21.73 27.32
C ILE A 41 7.24 -22.65 27.19
N GLY A 42 7.07 -23.35 26.07
CA GLY A 42 5.90 -24.20 25.80
C GLY A 42 4.59 -23.46 25.49
N ALA A 43 4.66 -22.16 25.22
CA ALA A 43 3.55 -21.33 24.76
C ALA A 43 3.37 -21.43 23.23
N VAL A 44 2.25 -20.90 22.73
CA VAL A 44 1.94 -20.88 21.29
C VAL A 44 1.68 -19.45 20.83
N MET A 45 2.46 -18.99 19.85
CA MET A 45 2.25 -17.71 19.18
C MET A 45 1.63 -17.95 17.81
N ILE A 46 0.51 -17.31 17.51
CA ILE A 46 -0.09 -17.28 16.17
C ILE A 46 0.14 -15.89 15.58
N ALA A 47 0.87 -15.80 14.47
CA ALA A 47 0.99 -14.56 13.71
C ALA A 47 -0.26 -14.38 12.85
N THR A 48 -0.90 -13.21 12.92
CA THR A 48 -2.08 -12.85 12.12
C THR A 48 -1.81 -11.63 11.24
N ASP A 49 -2.70 -11.32 10.30
CA ASP A 49 -2.83 -9.93 9.84
C ASP A 49 -3.61 -9.07 10.86
N ASN A 50 -3.72 -7.76 10.60
CA ASN A 50 -4.46 -6.83 11.47
C ASN A 50 -5.96 -7.17 11.61
N ASN A 51 -6.55 -7.97 10.70
CA ASN A 51 -7.95 -8.39 10.76
C ASN A 51 -8.13 -9.75 11.47
N GLY A 52 -7.05 -10.33 12.01
CA GLY A 52 -7.08 -11.56 12.78
C GLY A 52 -7.04 -12.84 11.95
N TYR A 53 -6.78 -12.77 10.65
CA TYR A 53 -6.60 -13.98 9.84
C TYR A 53 -5.20 -14.58 10.08
N PRO A 54 -5.09 -15.89 10.33
CA PRO A 54 -3.82 -16.51 10.67
C PRO A 54 -2.88 -16.63 9.46
N LEU A 55 -1.62 -16.25 9.67
CA LEU A 55 -0.54 -16.37 8.70
C LEU A 55 0.28 -17.63 8.96
N TRP A 56 0.67 -17.87 10.22
CA TRP A 56 1.44 -19.04 10.68
C TRP A 56 1.41 -19.15 12.21
N SER A 57 1.80 -20.31 12.76
CA SER A 57 1.89 -20.57 14.21
C SER A 57 3.30 -21.02 14.59
N SER A 58 3.74 -20.72 15.81
CA SER A 58 5.05 -21.14 16.34
C SER A 58 5.17 -22.65 16.55
N ASP A 59 4.06 -23.40 16.56
CA ASP A 59 4.00 -24.85 16.70
C ASP A 59 3.63 -25.60 15.40
N ASP A 60 3.64 -24.89 14.25
CA ASP A 60 3.30 -25.41 12.92
C ASP A 60 1.91 -26.10 12.82
N ARG A 61 0.99 -25.81 13.75
CA ARG A 61 -0.39 -26.35 13.69
C ARG A 61 -1.11 -25.95 12.39
N PRO A 62 -2.05 -26.77 11.88
CA PRO A 62 -2.97 -26.36 10.82
C PRO A 62 -3.77 -25.12 11.26
N LEU A 63 -3.91 -24.16 10.34
CA LEU A 63 -4.65 -22.91 10.55
C LEU A 63 -5.58 -22.70 9.35
N ASP A 64 -6.84 -22.33 9.62
CA ASP A 64 -7.74 -21.87 8.56
C ASP A 64 -7.40 -20.43 8.20
N ARG A 65 -6.77 -20.23 7.03
CA ARG A 65 -6.38 -18.91 6.53
C ARG A 65 -7.53 -18.14 5.88
N PHE A 66 -8.71 -18.77 5.74
CA PHE A 66 -9.90 -18.20 5.13
C PHE A 66 -10.92 -17.71 6.17
N ALA A 67 -10.70 -17.98 7.45
CA ALA A 67 -11.45 -17.44 8.58
C ALA A 67 -10.56 -16.57 9.48
N PRO A 68 -11.11 -15.52 10.13
CA PRO A 68 -10.42 -14.88 11.25
C PRO A 68 -10.34 -15.83 12.45
N ILE A 69 -9.32 -15.67 13.30
CA ILE A 69 -9.19 -16.40 14.56
C ILE A 69 -10.42 -16.16 15.44
N ASP A 70 -10.98 -17.25 15.98
CA ASP A 70 -12.00 -17.22 17.03
C ASP A 70 -11.38 -16.66 18.32
N PRO A 71 -11.84 -15.51 18.85
CA PRO A 71 -11.37 -14.94 20.10
C PRO A 71 -11.46 -15.89 21.30
N GLY A 72 -12.36 -16.88 21.29
CA GLY A 72 -12.48 -17.90 22.33
C GLY A 72 -11.35 -18.93 22.35
N THR A 73 -10.47 -18.95 21.33
CA THR A 73 -9.36 -19.91 21.20
C THR A 73 -7.99 -19.35 21.58
N VAL A 74 -7.93 -18.08 22.01
CA VAL A 74 -6.69 -17.37 22.36
C VAL A 74 -6.84 -16.64 23.69
N ASP A 75 -5.78 -16.60 24.48
CA ASP A 75 -5.76 -15.93 25.79
C ASP A 75 -5.69 -14.40 25.64
N PHE A 76 -4.75 -13.92 24.83
CA PHE A 76 -4.49 -12.48 24.63
C PHE A 76 -3.83 -12.18 23.28
N MET A 77 -3.72 -10.88 22.97
CA MET A 77 -3.03 -10.33 21.81
C MET A 77 -1.88 -9.42 22.24
N ILE A 78 -0.77 -9.40 21.50
CA ILE A 78 0.28 -8.37 21.63
C ILE A 78 0.42 -7.64 20.28
N SER A 79 0.18 -6.33 20.25
CA SER A 79 0.50 -5.46 19.10
C SER A 79 1.88 -4.84 19.25
N LEU A 80 2.71 -4.92 18.20
CA LEU A 80 4.11 -4.45 18.22
C LEU A 80 4.31 -3.05 17.59
N HIS A 81 3.28 -2.51 16.93
CA HIS A 81 3.37 -1.28 16.13
C HIS A 81 2.16 -0.37 16.35
N PHE A 82 2.35 0.95 16.35
CA PHE A 82 1.28 1.94 16.53
C PHE A 82 0.31 2.03 15.33
N GLU A 83 0.50 1.21 14.28
CA GLU A 83 -0.41 1.06 13.14
C GLU A 83 -1.25 -0.23 13.19
N SER A 84 -1.22 -0.98 14.30
CA SER A 84 -1.98 -2.23 14.49
C SER A 84 -3.01 -2.11 15.62
N PRO A 85 -4.13 -1.40 15.41
CA PRO A 85 -5.19 -1.27 16.40
C PRO A 85 -5.85 -2.61 16.78
N ARG A 86 -6.50 -2.67 17.95
CA ARG A 86 -7.39 -3.76 18.37
C ARG A 86 -8.64 -3.77 17.48
N LEU A 87 -8.58 -4.52 16.38
CA LEU A 87 -9.73 -4.81 15.51
C LEU A 87 -10.42 -6.15 15.86
N ILE A 88 -9.84 -6.90 16.80
CA ILE A 88 -10.27 -8.24 17.23
C ILE A 88 -10.72 -8.16 18.70
N ASP A 89 -11.77 -8.88 19.05
CA ASP A 89 -12.35 -8.89 20.40
C ASP A 89 -11.57 -9.79 21.39
N VAL A 90 -10.27 -9.53 21.50
CA VAL A 90 -9.32 -10.24 22.36
C VAL A 90 -8.69 -9.22 23.32
N HIS A 91 -8.37 -9.63 24.55
CA HIS A 91 -7.64 -8.79 25.49
C HIS A 91 -6.26 -8.49 24.92
N SER A 92 -5.96 -7.21 24.67
CA SER A 92 -4.79 -6.82 23.89
C SER A 92 -3.85 -5.89 24.64
N TYR A 93 -2.57 -6.20 24.53
CA TYR A 93 -1.46 -5.41 25.03
C TYR A 93 -0.76 -4.67 23.88
N TYR A 94 -0.38 -3.40 24.11
CA TYR A 94 0.47 -2.65 23.21
C TYR A 94 1.93 -2.61 23.70
N ALA A 95 2.89 -3.02 22.87
CA ALA A 95 4.31 -2.98 23.25
C ALA A 95 4.90 -1.56 23.07
N LEU A 96 5.39 -0.96 24.16
CA LEU A 96 5.94 0.40 24.23
C LEU A 96 7.37 0.49 23.68
N TRP A 97 7.57 0.04 22.45
CA TRP A 97 8.89 -0.09 21.80
C TRP A 97 9.23 1.05 20.83
N GLN A 98 8.27 1.91 20.50
CA GLN A 98 8.45 2.95 19.49
C GLN A 98 8.86 4.29 20.12
N PRO A 99 9.93 4.94 19.64
CA PRO A 99 10.29 6.31 20.02
C PRO A 99 9.14 7.30 19.93
N LEU A 100 9.03 8.19 20.91
CA LEU A 100 7.95 9.18 21.00
C LEU A 100 7.93 10.13 19.81
N ASP A 101 9.11 10.46 19.26
CA ASP A 101 9.26 11.23 18.03
C ASP A 101 8.51 10.61 16.83
N PHE A 102 8.42 9.27 16.75
CA PHE A 102 7.77 8.60 15.62
C PHE A 102 6.25 8.78 15.64
N TYR A 103 5.63 8.89 16.81
CA TYR A 103 4.21 9.27 16.89
C TYR A 103 3.98 10.62 16.21
N GLY A 104 4.86 11.60 16.46
CA GLY A 104 4.85 12.90 15.78
C GLY A 104 5.03 12.78 14.26
N MET A 105 6.07 12.06 13.82
CA MET A 105 6.41 11.89 12.40
C MET A 105 5.32 11.19 11.58
N PHE A 106 4.61 10.21 12.16
CA PHE A 106 3.55 9.44 11.50
C PHE A 106 2.13 9.97 11.80
N GLY A 107 2.03 11.15 12.41
CA GLY A 107 0.77 11.79 12.80
C GLY A 107 0.34 11.39 14.21
N TYR A 108 0.59 12.27 15.18
CA TYR A 108 0.45 11.96 16.61
C TYR A 108 -0.97 11.54 16.99
N GLU A 109 -1.98 12.23 16.46
CA GLU A 109 -3.39 11.92 16.72
C GLU A 109 -3.76 10.53 16.20
N ARG A 110 -3.47 10.23 14.93
CA ARG A 110 -3.76 8.94 14.28
C ARG A 110 -3.06 7.77 14.97
N THR A 111 -1.78 7.94 15.32
CA THR A 111 -0.99 6.88 15.98
C THR A 111 -1.44 6.67 17.43
N SER A 112 -1.73 7.75 18.17
CA SER A 112 -2.25 7.65 19.54
C SER A 112 -3.65 7.06 19.60
N GLU A 113 -4.57 7.39 18.69
CA GLU A 113 -5.90 6.77 18.67
C GLU A 113 -5.85 5.27 18.39
N GLN A 114 -4.92 4.79 17.56
CA GLN A 114 -4.71 3.35 17.38
C GLN A 114 -4.20 2.68 18.67
N VAL A 115 -3.23 3.28 19.38
CA VAL A 115 -2.76 2.76 20.68
C VAL A 115 -3.91 2.71 21.71
N LEU A 116 -4.78 3.73 21.73
CA LEU A 116 -5.95 3.81 22.62
C LEU A 116 -7.03 2.74 22.36
N THR A 117 -6.92 1.93 21.31
CA THR A 117 -7.81 0.76 21.12
C THR A 117 -7.41 -0.44 22.00
N HIS A 118 -6.16 -0.51 22.45
CA HIS A 118 -5.65 -1.63 23.27
C HIS A 118 -6.09 -1.55 24.72
N ILE A 119 -6.21 -2.71 25.37
CA ILE A 119 -6.69 -2.76 26.76
C ILE A 119 -5.60 -2.31 27.74
N ASP A 120 -4.38 -2.82 27.56
CA ASP A 120 -3.24 -2.60 28.44
C ASP A 120 -1.94 -2.39 27.61
N ALA A 121 -0.81 -2.14 28.25
CA ALA A 121 0.48 -1.94 27.58
C ALA A 121 1.61 -2.80 28.19
N LEU A 122 2.71 -2.95 27.46
CA LEU A 122 3.93 -3.63 27.89
C LEU A 122 5.10 -2.63 27.87
N SER A 123 5.70 -2.38 29.03
CA SER A 123 6.88 -1.53 29.18
C SER A 123 8.14 -2.21 28.64
N CYS A 124 9.10 -1.42 28.18
CA CYS A 124 10.49 -1.87 27.98
C CYS A 124 11.48 -1.08 28.87
N SER A 125 11.01 -0.61 30.03
CA SER A 125 11.76 0.19 31.02
C SER A 125 12.25 1.55 30.50
N SER A 126 11.41 2.24 29.72
CA SER A 126 11.55 3.68 29.46
C SER A 126 10.48 4.44 30.24
N ASP A 127 10.92 5.22 31.22
CA ASP A 127 10.04 6.09 32.03
C ASP A 127 9.24 7.07 31.15
N LEU A 128 9.79 7.48 30.00
CA LEU A 128 9.15 8.40 29.06
C LEU A 128 8.07 7.71 28.23
N ALA A 129 8.33 6.50 27.74
CA ALA A 129 7.33 5.71 27.01
C ALA A 129 6.18 5.27 27.95
N ASP A 130 6.51 4.87 29.18
CA ASP A 130 5.54 4.49 30.19
C ASP A 130 4.69 5.71 30.62
N ALA A 131 5.31 6.88 30.87
CA ALA A 131 4.57 8.11 31.17
C ALA A 131 3.69 8.58 30.01
N HIS A 132 4.13 8.42 28.76
CA HIS A 132 3.31 8.73 27.57
C HIS A 132 2.07 7.82 27.50
N ALA A 133 2.26 6.51 27.65
CA ALA A 133 1.17 5.54 27.68
C ALA A 133 0.18 5.77 28.84
N VAL A 134 0.69 6.09 30.04
CA VAL A 134 -0.14 6.46 31.19
C VAL A 134 -0.99 7.69 30.89
N ASN A 135 -0.39 8.77 30.39
CA ASN A 135 -1.11 10.00 30.04
C ASN A 135 -2.19 9.78 28.96
N LEU A 136 -1.91 8.93 27.96
CA LEU A 136 -2.91 8.56 26.95
C LEU A 136 -4.08 7.80 27.56
N LEU A 137 -3.79 6.73 28.32
CA LEU A 137 -4.80 5.82 28.86
C LEU A 137 -5.63 6.49 29.98
N ASP A 138 -5.00 7.17 30.94
CA ASP A 138 -5.69 7.95 31.96
C ASP A 138 -6.55 9.06 31.32
N GLY A 139 -6.01 9.77 30.33
CA GLY A 139 -6.72 10.83 29.60
C GLY A 139 -7.88 10.34 28.71
N ALA A 140 -8.01 9.02 28.51
CA ALA A 140 -9.12 8.41 27.78
C ALA A 140 -10.12 7.66 28.68
N ARG A 141 -9.67 7.13 29.83
CA ARG A 141 -10.42 6.16 30.66
C ARG A 141 -10.49 6.53 32.15
N SER A 142 -9.92 7.67 32.55
CA SER A 142 -9.77 8.14 33.94
C SER A 142 -8.94 7.24 34.87
N ALA A 143 -8.36 6.14 34.37
CA ALA A 143 -7.47 5.26 35.11
C ALA A 143 -6.63 4.37 34.17
N THR A 144 -5.53 3.85 34.72
CA THR A 144 -4.62 2.87 34.13
C THR A 144 -4.54 1.63 35.02
N ALA A 145 -4.23 0.47 34.44
CA ALA A 145 -4.24 -0.82 35.17
C ALA A 145 -3.07 -1.00 36.18
N GLY A 146 -2.28 0.03 36.45
CA GLY A 146 -1.07 -0.02 37.29
C GLY A 146 0.22 -0.14 36.46
N PRO A 147 1.36 -0.52 37.08
CA PRO A 147 2.63 -0.61 36.37
C PRO A 147 2.57 -1.71 35.30
N PHE A 148 2.98 -1.35 34.08
CA PHE A 148 2.96 -2.25 32.93
C PHE A 148 3.92 -3.43 33.14
N PRO A 149 3.56 -4.66 32.71
CA PRO A 149 4.52 -5.76 32.58
C PRO A 149 5.66 -5.37 31.65
N PHE A 150 6.84 -5.95 31.87
CA PHE A 150 7.95 -5.81 30.94
C PHE A 150 7.83 -6.78 29.76
N LEU A 151 8.13 -6.27 28.56
CA LEU A 151 8.49 -7.05 27.37
C LEU A 151 9.65 -6.34 26.68
N PHE A 152 10.82 -6.99 26.62
CA PHE A 152 11.98 -6.50 25.86
C PHE A 152 12.06 -7.23 24.52
N HIS A 153 12.46 -6.54 23.46
CA HIS A 153 12.64 -7.11 22.11
C HIS A 153 13.97 -7.88 21.95
N SER A 154 14.39 -8.60 22.99
CA SER A 154 15.66 -9.33 23.03
C SER A 154 15.65 -10.55 22.08
N PRO A 155 16.82 -11.08 21.70
CA PRO A 155 16.90 -12.42 21.16
C PRO A 155 16.46 -13.49 22.19
N PRO A 156 15.87 -14.60 21.73
CA PRO A 156 15.58 -15.78 22.52
C PRO A 156 16.85 -16.63 22.76
N GLU A 157 16.80 -17.53 23.71
CA GLU A 157 17.83 -18.56 23.93
C GLU A 157 17.86 -19.61 22.80
N PRO A 158 18.99 -20.29 22.55
CA PRO A 158 20.27 -20.22 23.28
C PRO A 158 21.19 -19.06 22.84
N TYR A 159 21.95 -18.52 23.80
CA TYR A 159 22.99 -17.52 23.56
C TYR A 159 24.35 -18.16 23.26
N PHE A 160 25.20 -17.47 22.50
CA PHE A 160 26.52 -17.96 22.13
C PHE A 160 27.54 -17.70 23.23
N ALA A 161 28.36 -18.69 23.60
CA ALA A 161 29.48 -18.46 24.51
C ALA A 161 30.41 -17.35 23.97
N PRO A 162 30.90 -16.40 24.79
CA PRO A 162 31.73 -15.30 24.33
C PRO A 162 32.97 -15.75 23.56
N LYS A 163 33.22 -15.09 22.43
CA LYS A 163 34.33 -15.42 21.52
C LYS A 163 34.94 -14.15 20.94
N ILE A 164 35.85 -13.57 21.72
CA ILE A 164 36.54 -12.32 21.41
C ILE A 164 38.04 -12.63 21.36
N SER A 165 38.76 -12.09 20.37
CA SER A 165 40.20 -12.28 20.20
C SER A 165 40.86 -11.04 19.62
N SER A 166 42.19 -11.07 19.48
CA SER A 166 42.97 -10.08 18.74
C SER A 166 42.49 -9.86 17.30
N ASP A 167 41.80 -10.83 16.71
CA ASP A 167 41.31 -10.80 15.33
C ASP A 167 39.85 -10.31 15.22
N SER A 168 39.18 -10.05 16.35
CA SER A 168 37.78 -9.61 16.36
C SER A 168 37.58 -8.30 15.62
N ARG A 169 36.41 -8.15 15.01
CA ARG A 169 36.00 -7.06 14.10
C ARG A 169 34.74 -6.41 14.62
N LEU A 170 34.52 -5.15 14.23
CA LEU A 170 33.27 -4.45 14.50
C LEU A 170 32.14 -5.00 13.63
N PHE A 171 30.96 -5.22 14.19
CA PHE A 171 29.73 -5.57 13.47
C PHE A 171 28.76 -4.39 13.44
N SER A 172 28.18 -4.11 12.28
CA SER A 172 27.06 -3.17 12.12
C SER A 172 26.01 -3.73 11.17
N VAL A 173 24.72 -3.50 11.49
CA VAL A 173 23.59 -3.85 10.61
C VAL A 173 22.49 -2.79 10.66
N GLY A 174 21.92 -2.49 9.50
CA GLY A 174 20.74 -1.62 9.40
C GLY A 174 20.19 -1.48 7.99
N SER A 175 18.99 -0.90 7.88
CA SER A 175 18.43 -0.48 6.59
C SER A 175 19.11 0.76 6.01
N LYS A 176 19.67 1.62 6.89
CA LYS A 176 20.25 2.93 6.56
C LYS A 176 19.31 3.79 5.70
N TRP A 177 18.02 3.72 6.06
CA TRP A 177 16.88 4.33 5.36
C TRP A 177 17.00 5.85 5.18
N GLU A 178 17.84 6.53 5.97
CA GLU A 178 18.19 7.94 5.75
C GLU A 178 18.77 8.20 4.35
N ARG A 179 19.39 7.18 3.73
CA ARG A 179 19.87 7.24 2.34
C ARG A 179 18.77 7.30 1.27
N ILE A 180 17.50 7.18 1.64
CA ILE A 180 16.37 7.44 0.73
C ILE A 180 16.20 8.95 0.53
N ASN A 181 16.32 9.73 1.61
CA ASN A 181 16.02 11.16 1.63
C ASN A 181 17.28 12.05 1.66
N SER A 182 18.48 11.47 1.71
CA SER A 182 19.75 12.19 1.78
C SER A 182 20.92 11.38 1.22
N GLU A 183 21.98 12.02 0.75
CA GLU A 183 23.16 11.31 0.23
C GLU A 183 23.96 10.61 1.34
N ARG A 184 23.96 11.17 2.56
CA ARG A 184 24.75 10.69 3.72
C ARG A 184 23.84 9.96 4.71
N GLY A 185 24.11 8.68 4.98
CA GLY A 185 23.40 7.96 6.02
C GLY A 185 23.85 8.33 7.44
N ARG A 186 23.15 7.82 8.45
CA ARG A 186 23.56 8.02 9.86
C ARG A 186 24.97 7.45 10.11
N HIS A 187 25.79 8.20 10.83
CA HIS A 187 27.21 7.88 11.11
C HIS A 187 28.03 7.54 9.86
N GLN A 188 27.71 8.13 8.69
CA GLN A 188 28.39 7.85 7.41
C GLN A 188 29.92 7.89 7.57
N ASP A 189 30.45 9.01 8.06
CA ASP A 189 31.89 9.30 8.13
C ASP A 189 32.65 8.30 9.01
N LEU A 190 32.07 7.93 10.16
CA LEU A 190 32.61 6.89 11.05
C LEU A 190 32.65 5.54 10.33
N LEU A 191 31.54 5.15 9.68
CA LEU A 191 31.45 3.86 8.99
C LEU A 191 32.40 3.79 7.78
N GLU A 192 32.57 4.88 7.03
CA GLU A 192 33.47 4.96 5.89
C GLU A 192 34.94 4.84 6.32
N ARG A 193 35.34 5.51 7.41
CA ARG A 193 36.71 5.37 7.94
C ARG A 193 36.99 3.97 8.48
N LEU A 194 36.03 3.36 9.20
CA LEU A 194 36.15 1.97 9.68
C LEU A 194 36.18 0.95 8.54
N ASP A 195 35.49 1.24 7.42
CA ASP A 195 35.52 0.42 6.20
C ASP A 195 36.86 0.53 5.46
N ALA A 196 37.41 1.75 5.35
CA ALA A 196 38.69 2.02 4.69
C ALA A 196 39.89 1.34 5.38
N GLU A 197 39.91 1.27 6.72
CA GLU A 197 40.89 0.47 7.46
C GLU A 197 40.51 -1.02 7.57
N GLY A 198 39.37 -1.42 7.00
CA GLY A 198 38.91 -2.81 6.99
C GLY A 198 38.63 -3.36 8.38
N LEU A 199 38.17 -2.53 9.33
CA LEU A 199 37.97 -2.88 10.75
C LEU A 199 36.56 -3.41 11.07
N ILE A 200 35.59 -3.13 10.19
CA ILE A 200 34.17 -3.42 10.36
C ILE A 200 33.67 -4.52 9.39
N ASP A 201 32.53 -5.12 9.71
CA ASP A 201 31.72 -5.98 8.84
C ASP A 201 30.30 -5.39 8.81
N ILE A 202 29.83 -5.02 7.62
CA ILE A 202 28.58 -4.26 7.45
C ILE A 202 27.52 -5.13 6.80
N TYR A 203 26.33 -5.18 7.39
CA TYR A 203 25.19 -5.94 6.91
C TYR A 203 23.95 -5.06 6.69
N GLY A 204 23.05 -5.48 5.82
CA GLY A 204 21.79 -4.79 5.56
C GLY A 204 21.24 -5.08 4.17
N PRO A 205 20.13 -4.44 3.75
CA PRO A 205 19.55 -4.65 2.43
C PRO A 205 20.49 -4.16 1.33
N ARG A 206 20.67 -4.96 0.28
CA ARG A 206 21.39 -4.54 -0.94
C ARG A 206 20.62 -3.44 -1.64
N LYS A 207 19.29 -3.55 -1.66
CA LYS A 207 18.38 -2.53 -2.16
C LYS A 207 17.26 -2.28 -1.16
N PHE A 208 16.99 -1.02 -0.86
CA PHE A 208 15.90 -0.60 0.00
C PHE A 208 15.20 0.60 -0.63
N LEU A 209 13.91 0.44 -0.99
CA LEU A 209 13.10 1.43 -1.70
C LEU A 209 13.83 2.09 -2.91
N GLY A 210 14.47 1.25 -3.73
CA GLY A 210 15.19 1.67 -4.95
C GLY A 210 16.66 2.04 -4.75
N VAL A 211 17.05 2.49 -3.55
CA VAL A 211 18.43 2.89 -3.22
C VAL A 211 19.28 1.68 -2.86
N GLU A 212 20.59 1.73 -3.13
CA GLU A 212 21.59 0.75 -2.62
C GLU A 212 22.33 1.33 -1.38
N PRO A 213 21.85 1.13 -0.14
CA PRO A 213 22.28 1.94 1.01
C PRO A 213 23.72 1.66 1.45
N TRP A 214 24.27 0.53 1.04
CA TRP A 214 25.62 0.06 1.36
C TRP A 214 26.56 0.07 0.15
N ARG A 215 26.15 0.66 -0.99
CA ARG A 215 27.03 0.89 -2.14
C ARG A 215 28.20 1.79 -1.71
N GLY A 216 29.42 1.34 -2.02
CA GLY A 216 30.69 2.01 -1.70
C GLY A 216 31.51 1.31 -0.61
N PHE A 217 30.88 0.54 0.29
CA PHE A 217 31.54 -0.09 1.43
C PHE A 217 32.22 -1.41 1.03
N ALA A 218 33.54 -1.49 1.15
CA ALA A 218 34.35 -2.68 0.82
C ALA A 218 34.11 -3.86 1.79
N THR A 219 33.69 -3.57 3.01
CA THR A 219 33.36 -4.54 4.07
C THR A 219 31.88 -4.93 4.10
N TYR A 220 31.07 -4.49 3.14
CA TYR A 220 29.69 -4.93 3.02
C TYR A 220 29.61 -6.45 2.80
N ARG A 221 28.92 -7.15 3.70
CA ARG A 221 28.80 -8.61 3.77
C ARG A 221 27.48 -9.15 3.22
N GLY A 222 26.57 -8.28 2.80
CA GLY A 222 25.28 -8.66 2.23
C GLY A 222 24.11 -8.55 3.20
N GLU A 223 22.99 -9.14 2.78
CA GLU A 223 21.74 -9.19 3.53
C GLU A 223 21.76 -10.34 4.55
N LEU A 224 21.07 -10.16 5.67
CA LEU A 224 20.79 -11.23 6.64
C LEU A 224 19.31 -11.59 6.58
N PRO A 225 18.93 -12.87 6.70
CA PRO A 225 17.53 -13.25 6.74
C PRO A 225 16.88 -12.79 8.06
N PHE A 226 15.62 -12.36 7.97
CA PHE A 226 14.76 -12.09 9.12
C PHE A 226 14.25 -13.43 9.69
N ASP A 227 15.08 -14.11 10.47
CA ASP A 227 14.86 -15.47 10.98
C ASP A 227 15.01 -15.60 12.52
N GLY A 228 15.16 -14.48 13.22
CA GLY A 228 15.28 -14.40 14.68
C GLY A 228 16.67 -14.69 15.24
N LYS A 229 17.64 -15.14 14.41
CA LYS A 229 18.94 -15.68 14.88
C LYS A 229 20.16 -15.27 14.05
N SER A 230 20.01 -15.00 12.75
CA SER A 230 21.14 -14.77 11.84
C SER A 230 21.89 -13.48 12.14
N VAL A 231 21.20 -12.47 12.71
CA VAL A 231 21.84 -11.26 13.23
C VAL A 231 22.78 -11.59 14.39
N VAL A 232 22.31 -12.35 15.38
CA VAL A 232 23.13 -12.78 16.53
C VAL A 232 24.33 -13.62 16.09
N GLN A 233 24.13 -14.51 15.11
CA GLN A 233 25.22 -15.32 14.52
C GLN A 233 26.28 -14.46 13.82
N ALA A 234 25.87 -13.41 13.10
CA ALA A 234 26.80 -12.50 12.43
C ALA A 234 27.58 -11.64 13.46
N VAL A 235 26.90 -11.14 14.50
CA VAL A 235 27.56 -10.46 15.63
C VAL A 235 28.59 -11.38 16.30
N HIS A 236 28.23 -12.63 16.59
CA HIS A 236 29.11 -13.61 17.24
C HIS A 236 30.35 -13.92 16.39
N LYS A 237 30.20 -13.92 15.06
CA LYS A 237 31.31 -14.15 14.14
C LYS A 237 32.33 -12.99 14.15
N SER A 238 31.88 -11.75 14.26
CA SER A 238 32.76 -10.57 14.32
C SER A 238 33.34 -10.38 15.73
N GLY A 239 32.57 -10.65 16.79
CA GLY A 239 33.01 -10.62 18.19
C GLY A 239 32.89 -9.25 18.88
N ILE A 240 32.64 -8.16 18.14
CA ILE A 240 32.39 -6.83 18.71
C ILE A 240 31.15 -6.22 18.03
N CYS A 241 30.15 -5.81 18.81
CA CYS A 241 28.90 -5.22 18.32
C CYS A 241 28.94 -3.69 18.44
N LEU A 242 28.64 -2.98 17.35
CA LEU A 242 28.50 -1.52 17.36
C LEU A 242 27.01 -1.15 17.51
N ALA A 243 26.59 -0.85 18.73
CA ALA A 243 25.19 -0.66 19.13
C ALA A 243 24.79 0.81 19.25
N LEU A 244 24.77 1.53 18.12
CA LEU A 244 24.47 2.96 18.08
C LEU A 244 22.96 3.26 18.05
N SER A 245 22.47 3.91 19.11
CA SER A 245 21.10 4.42 19.25
C SER A 245 20.91 5.70 18.43
N SER A 246 19.80 5.80 17.68
CA SER A 246 19.41 7.04 17.01
C SER A 246 19.03 8.12 18.02
N GLU A 247 19.05 9.39 17.62
CA GLU A 247 18.62 10.49 18.48
C GLU A 247 17.18 10.30 19.05
N PRO A 248 16.16 9.86 18.27
CA PRO A 248 14.86 9.47 18.82
C PRO A 248 14.90 8.38 19.91
N HIS A 249 15.75 7.36 19.75
CA HIS A 249 15.92 6.29 20.73
C HIS A 249 16.59 6.81 22.01
N GLN A 250 17.61 7.67 21.88
CA GLN A 250 18.26 8.33 23.02
C GLN A 250 17.27 9.25 23.77
N ARG A 251 16.56 10.13 23.06
CA ARG A 251 15.56 11.04 23.63
C ARG A 251 14.42 10.31 24.32
N SER A 252 13.98 9.19 23.77
CA SER A 252 12.91 8.36 24.35
C SER A 252 13.41 7.38 25.42
N ALA A 253 14.71 7.35 25.75
CA ALA A 253 15.33 6.34 26.64
C ALA A 253 15.04 4.87 26.23
N LEU A 254 14.86 4.62 24.94
CA LEU A 254 14.59 3.30 24.37
C LEU A 254 15.86 2.73 23.77
N MET A 255 16.17 1.45 24.05
CA MET A 255 17.25 0.76 23.35
C MET A 255 16.79 0.16 22.04
N SER A 256 17.70 0.16 21.05
CA SER A 256 17.54 -0.69 19.87
C SER A 256 17.92 -2.14 20.19
N ASN A 257 17.41 -3.08 19.37
CA ASN A 257 17.70 -4.51 19.48
C ASN A 257 19.21 -4.84 19.53
N ARG A 258 20.05 -3.94 19.00
CA ARG A 258 21.49 -4.11 18.79
C ARG A 258 22.26 -4.35 20.10
N LEU A 259 21.82 -3.76 21.22
CA LEU A 259 22.40 -4.03 22.55
C LEU A 259 22.18 -5.50 22.96
N PHE A 260 20.92 -5.95 22.90
CA PHE A 260 20.54 -7.30 23.30
C PHE A 260 21.13 -8.37 22.37
N GLU A 261 21.27 -8.07 21.08
CA GLU A 261 21.97 -8.90 20.10
C GLU A 261 23.47 -9.02 20.37
N GLY A 262 24.11 -7.91 20.78
CA GLY A 262 25.50 -7.88 21.24
C GLY A 262 25.74 -8.84 22.41
N PHE A 263 24.91 -8.75 23.44
CA PHE A 263 24.98 -9.67 24.58
C PHE A 263 24.64 -11.11 24.18
N ALA A 264 23.54 -11.38 23.47
CA ALA A 264 23.15 -12.74 23.05
C ALA A 264 24.24 -13.44 22.19
N ALA A 265 25.04 -12.66 21.46
CA ALA A 265 26.15 -13.15 20.66
C ALA A 265 27.46 -13.41 21.45
N GLY A 266 27.54 -12.94 22.70
CA GLY A 266 28.76 -13.01 23.50
C GLY A 266 29.86 -12.08 22.96
N ALA A 267 29.46 -10.96 22.37
CA ALA A 267 30.37 -9.96 21.82
C ALA A 267 30.64 -8.83 22.83
N ALA A 268 31.80 -8.17 22.72
CA ALA A 268 31.97 -6.87 23.36
C ALA A 268 31.02 -5.86 22.70
N VAL A 269 30.43 -4.96 23.48
CA VAL A 269 29.49 -3.96 22.96
C VAL A 269 30.10 -2.57 23.05
N ILE A 270 30.22 -1.89 21.91
CA ILE A 270 30.54 -0.46 21.84
C ILE A 270 29.22 0.28 21.57
N ALA A 271 28.88 1.26 22.41
CA ALA A 271 27.61 1.97 22.33
C ALA A 271 27.76 3.47 22.64
N ASN A 272 26.87 4.27 22.07
CA ASN A 272 26.70 5.67 22.45
C ASN A 272 25.78 5.81 23.68
N ARG A 273 25.74 7.02 24.24
CA ARG A 273 24.95 7.32 25.45
C ARG A 273 23.45 7.04 25.23
N ASN A 274 22.84 6.37 26.20
CA ASN A 274 21.40 6.19 26.31
C ASN A 274 21.07 5.98 27.80
N ALA A 275 20.03 6.64 28.31
CA ALA A 275 19.66 6.55 29.72
C ALA A 275 19.36 5.10 30.18
N PHE A 276 18.95 4.22 29.27
CA PHE A 276 18.81 2.78 29.54
C PHE A 276 20.16 2.10 29.81
N ILE A 277 21.20 2.42 29.04
CA ILE A 277 22.56 1.90 29.26
C ILE A 277 23.08 2.43 30.59
N ASP A 278 22.92 3.73 30.85
CA ASP A 278 23.35 4.37 32.10
C ASP A 278 22.70 3.70 33.33
N ARG A 279 21.45 3.24 33.19
CA ARG A 279 20.67 2.52 34.23
C ARG A 279 21.10 1.07 34.44
N TYR A 280 21.51 0.34 33.40
CA TYR A 280 21.61 -1.13 33.45
C TYR A 280 22.94 -1.76 33.02
N CYS A 281 23.73 -1.07 32.21
CA CYS A 281 24.85 -1.66 31.46
C CYS A 281 26.10 -0.76 31.34
N ALA A 282 26.16 0.36 32.06
CA ALA A 282 27.27 1.33 31.99
C ALA A 282 28.64 0.72 32.35
N ASP A 283 28.65 -0.33 33.18
CA ASP A 283 29.82 -1.13 33.57
C ASP A 283 30.21 -2.20 32.53
N LEU A 284 29.32 -2.52 31.59
CA LEU A 284 29.40 -3.67 30.68
C LEU A 284 29.73 -3.27 29.24
N VAL A 285 29.31 -2.08 28.80
CA VAL A 285 29.59 -1.55 27.45
C VAL A 285 30.83 -0.66 27.44
N TYR A 286 31.45 -0.54 26.27
CA TYR A 286 32.45 0.48 25.98
C TYR A 286 31.71 1.71 25.43
N MET A 287 31.66 2.79 26.21
CA MET A 287 30.89 3.99 25.89
C MET A 287 31.68 4.93 24.95
N ILE A 288 30.99 5.47 23.94
CA ILE A 288 31.51 6.53 23.06
C ILE A 288 30.72 7.83 23.21
N ASP A 289 31.35 8.95 22.88
CA ASP A 289 30.69 10.26 22.80
C ASP A 289 30.39 10.59 21.34
N ASP A 290 29.18 10.26 20.88
CA ASP A 290 28.72 10.48 19.51
C ASP A 290 28.42 11.95 19.17
N ARG A 291 28.75 12.88 20.08
CA ARG A 291 28.85 14.33 19.82
C ARG A 291 30.17 14.71 19.15
N LEU A 292 31.18 13.84 19.23
CA LEU A 292 32.44 13.99 18.50
C LEU A 292 32.18 13.85 16.99
N THR A 293 32.80 14.69 16.18
CA THR A 293 32.57 14.74 14.73
C THR A 293 33.70 14.10 13.94
N GLY A 294 33.36 13.33 12.91
CA GLY A 294 34.32 12.83 11.92
C GLY A 294 35.45 12.01 12.55
N ASP A 295 36.64 12.61 12.61
CA ASP A 295 37.87 11.91 12.94
C ASP A 295 38.01 11.54 14.43
N ASP A 296 37.57 12.41 15.34
CA ASP A 296 37.72 12.16 16.78
C ASP A 296 36.87 10.96 17.25
N LEU A 297 35.66 10.83 16.70
CA LEU A 297 34.77 9.69 16.97
C LEU A 297 35.36 8.39 16.40
N PHE A 298 35.98 8.45 15.22
CA PHE A 298 36.69 7.30 14.66
C PHE A 298 37.85 6.89 15.56
N PHE A 299 38.70 7.83 15.99
CA PHE A 299 39.86 7.51 16.82
C PHE A 299 39.43 6.92 18.16
N GLN A 300 38.39 7.46 18.80
CA GLN A 300 37.82 6.88 20.01
C GLN A 300 37.31 5.43 19.80
N VAL A 301 36.58 5.16 18.71
CA VAL A 301 36.10 3.80 18.39
C VAL A 301 37.28 2.85 18.08
N LYS A 302 38.33 3.35 17.43
CA LYS A 302 39.53 2.58 17.11
C LYS A 302 40.36 2.27 18.36
N ASP A 303 40.54 3.22 19.26
CA ASP A 303 41.28 3.02 20.53
C ASP A 303 40.56 1.97 21.40
N ILE A 304 39.22 2.00 21.45
CA ILE A 304 38.41 0.98 22.12
C ILE A 304 38.55 -0.40 21.44
N LEU A 305 38.56 -0.45 20.11
CA LEU A 305 38.78 -1.69 19.35
C LEU A 305 40.16 -2.29 19.65
N ASP A 306 41.18 -1.44 19.75
CA ASP A 306 42.55 -1.86 20.07
C ASP A 306 42.69 -2.28 21.55
N GLU A 307 41.99 -1.62 22.51
CA GLU A 307 41.86 -2.10 23.91
C GLU A 307 41.27 -3.52 23.96
N ILE A 308 40.14 -3.74 23.26
CA ILE A 308 39.44 -5.04 23.23
C ILE A 308 40.34 -6.14 22.64
N ARG A 309 41.14 -5.82 21.62
CA ARG A 309 42.07 -6.77 20.98
C ARG A 309 43.33 -7.03 21.80
N ALA A 310 43.78 -6.06 22.59
CA ALA A 310 44.93 -6.19 23.49
C ALA A 310 44.59 -6.95 24.78
N GLU A 311 43.36 -6.79 25.31
CA GLU A 311 42.87 -7.50 26.50
C GLU A 311 41.59 -8.34 26.25
N PRO A 312 41.59 -9.36 25.36
CA PRO A 312 40.36 -10.09 25.01
C PRO A 312 39.68 -10.79 26.20
N GLU A 313 40.45 -11.25 27.21
CA GLU A 313 39.90 -11.90 28.41
C GLU A 313 38.99 -10.96 29.22
N ARG A 314 39.35 -9.67 29.30
CA ARG A 314 38.56 -8.64 29.99
C ARG A 314 37.29 -8.31 29.21
N ALA A 315 37.37 -8.29 27.88
CA ALA A 315 36.21 -8.14 27.01
C ALA A 315 35.27 -9.37 27.09
N ILE A 316 35.81 -10.59 27.18
CA ILE A 316 35.07 -11.84 27.41
C ILE A 316 34.32 -11.80 28.75
N ALA A 317 34.98 -11.35 29.83
CA ALA A 317 34.36 -11.22 31.13
C ALA A 317 33.17 -10.24 31.12
N ARG A 318 33.33 -9.08 30.46
CA ARG A 318 32.23 -8.11 30.26
C ARG A 318 31.08 -8.68 29.44
N ALA A 319 31.38 -9.39 28.34
CA ALA A 319 30.36 -10.02 27.51
C ALA A 319 29.60 -11.13 28.25
N ALA A 320 30.28 -11.92 29.09
CA ALA A 320 29.67 -12.96 29.92
C ALA A 320 28.72 -12.38 30.98
N GLU A 321 29.11 -11.28 31.65
CA GLU A 321 28.23 -10.56 32.59
C GLU A 321 27.05 -9.88 31.87
N GLY A 322 27.28 -9.30 30.68
CA GLY A 322 26.21 -8.81 29.80
C GLY A 322 25.18 -9.89 29.44
N GLN A 323 25.64 -11.13 29.22
CA GLN A 323 24.75 -12.27 29.02
C GLN A 323 23.99 -12.71 30.27
N ALA A 324 24.62 -12.63 31.46
CA ALA A 324 23.92 -12.88 32.71
C ALA A 324 22.80 -11.84 32.89
N ARG A 325 23.12 -10.54 32.73
CA ARG A 325 22.15 -9.44 32.79
C ARG A 325 21.02 -9.59 31.77
N LEU A 326 21.33 -10.05 30.55
CA LEU A 326 20.35 -10.38 29.51
C LEU A 326 19.38 -11.49 29.96
N ARG A 327 19.88 -12.61 30.50
CA ARG A 327 19.02 -13.69 31.03
C ARG A 327 18.17 -13.22 32.21
N ASP A 328 18.79 -12.53 33.16
CA ASP A 328 18.18 -12.22 34.45
C ASP A 328 17.13 -11.12 34.37
N ILE A 329 17.34 -10.10 33.53
CA ILE A 329 16.46 -8.91 33.45
C ILE A 329 15.69 -8.86 32.13
N PHE A 330 16.37 -9.11 31.00
CA PHE A 330 15.87 -8.76 29.67
C PHE A 330 15.34 -9.94 28.83
N SER A 331 15.38 -11.17 29.35
CA SER A 331 14.98 -12.39 28.62
C SER A 331 13.54 -12.30 28.11
N LEU A 332 13.38 -12.54 26.81
CA LEU A 332 12.08 -12.60 26.15
C LEU A 332 11.22 -13.74 26.68
N GLU A 333 11.82 -14.92 26.92
CA GLU A 333 11.17 -16.06 27.58
C GLU A 333 10.62 -15.66 28.94
N ARG A 334 11.45 -15.05 29.80
CA ARG A 334 11.03 -14.59 31.14
C ARG A 334 9.89 -13.59 31.06
N CYS A 335 9.96 -12.63 30.13
CA CYS A 335 8.90 -11.65 29.92
C CYS A 335 7.58 -12.33 29.50
N LEU A 336 7.62 -13.22 28.50
CA LEU A 336 6.43 -13.94 28.02
C LEU A 336 5.84 -14.86 29.11
N THR A 337 6.67 -15.55 29.90
CA THR A 337 6.20 -16.33 31.05
C THR A 337 5.48 -15.45 32.08
N MET A 338 6.03 -14.27 32.41
CA MET A 338 5.42 -13.33 33.36
C MET A 338 4.13 -12.69 32.83
N ILE A 339 4.05 -12.41 31.52
CA ILE A 339 2.84 -11.89 30.88
C ILE A 339 1.75 -12.96 30.89
N ALA A 340 2.06 -14.19 30.46
CA ALA A 340 1.07 -15.25 30.35
C ALA A 340 0.58 -15.75 31.72
N SER A 341 1.47 -15.96 32.68
CA SER A 341 1.08 -16.37 34.05
C SER A 341 0.32 -15.26 34.78
N GLY A 342 0.68 -13.99 34.58
CA GLY A 342 -0.02 -12.84 35.15
C GLY A 342 -1.26 -12.37 34.39
N HIS A 343 -1.59 -12.96 33.22
CA HIS A 343 -2.68 -12.45 32.38
C HIS A 343 -4.06 -12.57 33.07
N GLY A 344 -4.31 -13.66 33.80
CA GLY A 344 -5.57 -13.84 34.54
C GLY A 344 -5.83 -12.70 35.52
N GLU A 345 -4.87 -12.39 36.39
CA GLU A 345 -4.96 -11.29 37.36
C GLU A 345 -5.09 -9.92 36.69
N ARG A 346 -4.45 -9.71 35.52
CA ARG A 346 -4.60 -8.49 34.72
C ARG A 346 -6.00 -8.35 34.14
N ARG A 347 -6.55 -9.44 33.60
CA ARG A 347 -7.92 -9.46 33.06
C ARG A 347 -8.93 -9.17 34.16
N GLU A 348 -8.83 -9.83 35.31
CA GLU A 348 -9.69 -9.56 36.48
C GLU A 348 -9.54 -8.13 37.02
N ARG A 349 -8.33 -7.56 36.98
CA ARG A 349 -8.11 -6.16 37.34
C ARG A 349 -8.77 -5.22 36.34
N PHE A 350 -8.64 -5.47 35.04
CA PHE A 350 -9.33 -4.71 34.00
C PHE A 350 -10.85 -4.78 34.20
N GLU A 351 -11.40 -5.99 34.37
CA GLU A 351 -12.82 -6.22 34.58
C GLU A 351 -13.35 -5.44 35.79
N ARG A 352 -12.65 -5.51 36.94
CA ARG A 352 -13.02 -4.75 38.16
C ARG A 352 -12.90 -3.23 38.02
N THR A 353 -12.01 -2.73 37.16
CA THR A 353 -11.71 -1.29 37.03
C THR A 353 -12.58 -0.61 35.98
N PHE A 354 -12.78 -1.26 34.84
CA PHE A 354 -13.35 -0.65 33.62
C PHE A 354 -14.69 -1.24 33.19
N LEU A 355 -15.18 -2.31 33.81
CA LEU A 355 -16.52 -2.83 33.54
C LEU A 355 -17.48 -2.47 34.68
N SER A 356 -18.69 -2.06 34.31
CA SER A 356 -19.84 -1.89 35.20
C SER A 356 -20.54 -3.23 35.47
N THR A 357 -21.23 -3.32 36.61
CA THR A 357 -22.18 -4.41 36.92
C THR A 357 -23.65 -3.97 36.86
N ALA A 358 -23.95 -2.85 36.21
CA ALA A 358 -25.30 -2.31 36.09
C ALA A 358 -26.22 -3.18 35.23
N GLY A 359 -27.53 -2.96 35.38
CA GLY A 359 -28.51 -3.48 34.43
C GLY A 359 -28.54 -2.63 33.16
N VAL A 360 -28.60 -3.28 31.99
CA VAL A 360 -28.75 -2.61 30.69
C VAL A 360 -29.92 -3.22 29.91
N THR A 361 -30.86 -2.39 29.44
CA THR A 361 -31.87 -2.84 28.46
C THR A 361 -31.42 -2.52 27.04
N VAL A 362 -31.31 -3.54 26.19
CA VAL A 362 -31.07 -3.40 24.75
C VAL A 362 -32.40 -3.49 24.01
N ILE A 363 -32.76 -2.45 23.28
CA ILE A 363 -33.90 -2.45 22.36
C ILE A 363 -33.35 -2.84 20.97
N LEU A 364 -33.49 -4.10 20.60
CA LEU A 364 -33.02 -4.63 19.32
C LEU A 364 -34.10 -4.38 18.25
N VAL A 365 -33.84 -3.46 17.33
CA VAL A 365 -34.73 -3.17 16.19
C VAL A 365 -34.30 -4.06 15.02
N TYR A 366 -35.09 -5.10 14.77
CA TYR A 366 -34.80 -6.10 13.75
C TYR A 366 -35.78 -6.02 12.57
N THR A 367 -35.30 -5.49 11.45
CA THR A 367 -36.09 -5.30 10.21
C THR A 367 -35.78 -6.31 9.09
N GLY A 368 -34.89 -7.27 9.35
CA GLY A 368 -34.56 -8.34 8.39
C GLY A 368 -35.56 -9.51 8.41
N ASP A 369 -35.31 -10.52 7.58
CA ASP A 369 -36.09 -11.77 7.52
C ASP A 369 -35.26 -13.03 7.82
N SER A 370 -33.96 -12.87 8.07
CA SER A 370 -33.02 -13.95 8.37
C SER A 370 -32.99 -14.34 9.86
N LEU A 371 -33.51 -15.53 10.19
CA LEU A 371 -33.35 -16.10 11.54
C LEU A 371 -31.87 -16.27 11.93
N ALA A 372 -30.96 -16.45 10.97
CA ALA A 372 -29.53 -16.54 11.27
C ALA A 372 -28.97 -15.19 11.75
N GLU A 373 -29.30 -14.10 11.06
CA GLU A 373 -28.87 -12.73 11.42
C GLU A 373 -29.44 -12.31 12.79
N ALA A 374 -30.72 -12.57 13.04
CA ALA A 374 -31.34 -12.29 14.34
C ALA A 374 -30.66 -13.07 15.49
N LYS A 375 -30.26 -14.33 15.24
CA LYS A 375 -29.50 -15.14 16.20
C LYS A 375 -28.08 -14.61 16.43
N GLU A 376 -27.40 -14.11 15.41
CA GLU A 376 -26.11 -13.44 15.58
C GLU A 376 -26.22 -12.19 16.44
N CYS A 377 -27.24 -11.35 16.21
CA CYS A 377 -27.48 -10.16 17.04
C CYS A 377 -27.72 -10.55 18.51
N LEU A 378 -28.56 -11.56 18.76
CA LEU A 378 -28.80 -12.07 20.12
C LEU A 378 -27.56 -12.71 20.76
N ALA A 379 -26.65 -13.30 19.97
CA ALA A 379 -25.38 -13.81 20.46
C ALA A 379 -24.39 -12.69 20.82
N ASP A 380 -24.31 -11.61 20.03
CA ASP A 380 -23.51 -10.41 20.34
C ASP A 380 -24.00 -9.66 21.59
N ILE A 381 -25.31 -9.68 21.84
CA ILE A 381 -25.88 -9.18 23.09
C ILE A 381 -25.64 -10.16 24.26
N GLY A 382 -25.86 -11.46 24.05
CA GLY A 382 -25.70 -12.49 25.09
C GLY A 382 -24.25 -12.70 25.55
N ARG A 383 -23.26 -12.34 24.73
CA ARG A 383 -21.82 -12.44 25.07
C ARG A 383 -21.26 -11.22 25.82
N GLN A 384 -22.09 -10.23 26.14
CA GLN A 384 -21.67 -9.04 26.91
C GLN A 384 -21.26 -9.44 28.34
N LYS A 385 -20.11 -8.95 28.78
CA LYS A 385 -19.50 -9.26 30.09
C LYS A 385 -19.75 -8.13 31.09
N GLY A 386 -19.78 -8.46 32.38
CA GLY A 386 -19.91 -7.50 33.48
C GLY A 386 -21.36 -7.09 33.78
N VAL A 387 -22.14 -6.72 32.77
CA VAL A 387 -23.52 -6.22 32.90
C VAL A 387 -24.58 -7.33 32.91
N SER A 388 -25.73 -7.05 33.54
CA SER A 388 -26.95 -7.85 33.36
C SER A 388 -27.80 -7.27 32.24
N VAL A 389 -28.04 -8.05 31.17
CA VAL A 389 -28.71 -7.55 29.97
C VAL A 389 -30.15 -8.05 29.86
N SER A 390 -31.09 -7.12 29.67
CA SER A 390 -32.46 -7.41 29.24
C SER A 390 -32.64 -6.99 27.79
N VAL A 391 -33.41 -7.74 26.99
CA VAL A 391 -33.63 -7.46 25.58
C VAL A 391 -35.11 -7.32 25.26
N VAL A 392 -35.44 -6.22 24.58
CA VAL A 392 -36.74 -6.03 23.91
C VAL A 392 -36.49 -6.07 22.41
N LEU A 393 -36.89 -7.17 21.76
CA LEU A 393 -36.82 -7.33 20.32
C LEU A 393 -38.05 -6.71 19.66
N ILE A 394 -37.87 -5.73 18.79
CA ILE A 394 -38.91 -5.22 17.88
C ILE A 394 -38.72 -5.91 16.53
N CYS A 395 -39.72 -6.63 16.03
CA CYS A 395 -39.66 -7.32 14.74
C CYS A 395 -41.04 -7.48 14.06
N ASP A 396 -41.05 -7.99 12.82
CA ASP A 396 -42.27 -8.17 12.04
C ASP A 396 -43.18 -9.27 12.62
N ASP A 397 -44.51 -9.04 12.62
CA ASP A 397 -45.52 -10.01 13.11
C ASP A 397 -45.30 -11.43 12.54
N LEU A 398 -45.11 -11.55 11.22
CA LEU A 398 -44.93 -12.87 10.58
C LEU A 398 -43.57 -13.49 10.92
N PHE A 399 -42.53 -12.67 11.10
CA PHE A 399 -41.21 -13.16 11.51
C PHE A 399 -41.26 -13.72 12.94
N ALA A 400 -41.98 -13.05 13.85
CA ALA A 400 -42.21 -13.54 15.20
C ALA A 400 -43.03 -14.84 15.21
N GLU A 401 -44.16 -14.90 14.50
CA GLU A 401 -45.00 -16.10 14.37
C GLU A 401 -44.21 -17.33 13.88
N LEU A 402 -43.30 -17.14 12.91
CA LEU A 402 -42.48 -18.22 12.36
C LEU A 402 -41.31 -18.64 13.26
N HIS A 403 -40.80 -17.76 14.13
CA HIS A 403 -39.48 -17.94 14.74
C HIS A 403 -39.39 -17.69 16.25
N GLU A 404 -40.45 -17.29 16.96
CA GLU A 404 -40.43 -16.98 18.40
C GLU A 404 -39.69 -18.04 19.24
N SER A 405 -40.02 -19.32 19.06
CA SER A 405 -39.38 -20.42 19.81
C SER A 405 -37.85 -20.47 19.59
N ALA A 406 -37.40 -20.24 18.35
CA ALA A 406 -36.00 -20.24 18.00
C ALA A 406 -35.25 -18.98 18.48
N LEU A 407 -35.94 -17.83 18.56
CA LEU A 407 -35.43 -16.58 19.12
C LEU A 407 -35.29 -16.67 20.64
N ARG A 408 -36.31 -17.18 21.34
CA ARG A 408 -36.27 -17.43 22.79
C ARG A 408 -35.18 -18.44 23.16
N SER A 409 -34.99 -19.48 22.35
CA SER A 409 -33.91 -20.46 22.51
C SER A 409 -32.53 -19.81 22.36
N ALA A 410 -32.35 -18.88 21.40
CA ALA A 410 -31.10 -18.15 21.20
C ALA A 410 -30.80 -17.14 22.32
N ALA A 411 -31.82 -16.50 22.88
CA ALA A 411 -31.65 -15.55 23.98
C ALA A 411 -31.17 -16.20 25.30
N GLY A 412 -31.39 -17.51 25.48
CA GLY A 412 -31.05 -18.24 26.71
C GLY A 412 -29.55 -18.35 27.04
N GLY A 413 -28.65 -17.80 26.21
CA GLY A 413 -27.19 -17.89 26.36
C GLY A 413 -26.50 -16.77 27.16
N GLY A 414 -27.25 -15.84 27.76
CA GLY A 414 -26.68 -14.73 28.54
C GLY A 414 -27.61 -13.53 28.78
N ILE A 415 -28.81 -13.53 28.18
CA ILE A 415 -29.82 -12.48 28.38
C ILE A 415 -30.72 -12.85 29.57
N ALA A 416 -30.92 -11.90 30.49
CA ALA A 416 -31.63 -12.10 31.77
C ALA A 416 -33.16 -11.95 31.67
N ASP A 417 -33.67 -11.08 30.78
CA ASP A 417 -35.08 -11.01 30.39
C ASP A 417 -35.17 -10.80 28.87
N PHE A 418 -36.07 -11.51 28.19
CA PHE A 418 -36.22 -11.46 26.73
C PHE A 418 -37.67 -11.38 26.30
N ARG A 419 -37.99 -10.28 25.61
CA ARG A 419 -39.34 -9.93 25.16
C ARG A 419 -39.35 -9.66 23.66
N ILE A 420 -40.50 -9.90 23.05
CA ILE A 420 -40.75 -9.62 21.63
C ILE A 420 -41.95 -8.68 21.55
N LEU A 421 -41.78 -7.55 20.90
CA LEU A 421 -42.84 -6.62 20.50
C LEU A 421 -42.99 -6.72 18.99
N THR A 422 -44.13 -7.22 18.52
CA THR A 422 -44.34 -7.51 17.10
C THR A 422 -45.11 -6.37 16.43
N GLY A 423 -44.83 -6.03 15.18
CA GLY A 423 -45.66 -5.11 14.40
C GLY A 423 -45.57 -5.37 12.91
N ARG A 424 -46.54 -4.88 12.12
CA ARG A 424 -46.49 -4.97 10.65
C ARG A 424 -45.49 -3.96 10.08
N HIS A 425 -44.23 -4.37 9.99
CA HIS A 425 -43.12 -3.54 9.52
C HIS A 425 -42.65 -3.93 8.11
N ARG A 426 -43.13 -5.05 7.54
CA ARG A 426 -42.73 -5.56 6.22
C ARG A 426 -42.89 -4.55 5.07
N ARG A 427 -41.77 -4.26 4.39
CA ARG A 427 -41.69 -3.50 3.12
C ARG A 427 -41.32 -4.36 1.90
N THR A 428 -40.95 -5.63 2.08
CA THR A 428 -40.30 -6.46 1.04
C THR A 428 -41.27 -7.24 0.14
N HIS A 429 -42.59 -7.11 0.34
CA HIS A 429 -43.58 -7.68 -0.58
C HIS A 429 -44.81 -6.75 -0.68
N PRO A 430 -45.29 -6.42 -1.88
CA PRO A 430 -46.60 -5.78 -2.04
C PRO A 430 -47.70 -6.83 -1.78
N SER A 431 -48.08 -7.00 -0.51
CA SER A 431 -49.29 -7.76 -0.13
C SER A 431 -50.54 -6.93 -0.43
N VAL A 432 -50.85 -6.81 -1.73
CA VAL A 432 -52.05 -6.18 -2.32
C VAL A 432 -53.37 -6.80 -1.83
N ARG A 433 -53.32 -7.82 -0.95
CA ARG A 433 -54.49 -8.57 -0.45
C ARG A 433 -55.16 -8.00 0.80
N ASP A 434 -54.46 -7.20 1.60
CA ASP A 434 -54.91 -6.88 2.97
C ASP A 434 -55.30 -5.40 3.19
N GLY A 435 -54.97 -4.50 2.26
CA GLY A 435 -55.37 -3.08 2.28
C GLY A 435 -54.88 -2.24 3.47
N THR A 436 -54.07 -2.81 4.37
CA THR A 436 -53.62 -2.16 5.62
C THR A 436 -52.20 -1.63 5.42
N PRO A 437 -51.93 -0.34 5.67
CA PRO A 437 -50.60 0.25 5.42
C PRO A 437 -49.53 -0.26 6.41
N PRO A 438 -48.25 -0.29 6.01
CA PRO A 438 -47.14 -0.62 6.92
C PRO A 438 -47.00 0.43 8.01
N VAL A 439 -46.56 0.00 9.19
CA VAL A 439 -46.42 0.85 10.39
C VAL A 439 -44.95 1.09 10.68
N GLY A 440 -44.56 2.33 10.98
CA GLY A 440 -43.20 2.68 11.37
C GLY A 440 -42.82 2.06 12.73
N THR A 441 -41.52 1.86 12.96
CA THR A 441 -40.99 1.27 14.20
C THR A 441 -41.29 2.09 15.46
N GLY A 442 -41.53 3.40 15.32
CA GLY A 442 -41.60 4.31 16.45
C GLY A 442 -42.75 4.05 17.43
N MET A 443 -43.89 3.50 16.99
CA MET A 443 -44.94 3.07 17.93
C MET A 443 -44.47 1.96 18.86
N ARG A 444 -43.76 0.95 18.33
CA ARG A 444 -43.18 -0.14 19.13
C ARG A 444 -41.98 0.32 19.95
N MET A 445 -41.24 1.34 19.50
CA MET A 445 -40.24 2.01 20.32
C MET A 445 -40.83 2.66 21.57
N ALA A 446 -42.00 3.32 21.46
CA ALA A 446 -42.67 3.92 22.62
C ALA A 446 -43.06 2.85 23.67
N GLU A 447 -43.55 1.69 23.22
CA GLU A 447 -43.83 0.53 24.08
C GLU A 447 -42.54 -0.04 24.71
N ALA A 448 -41.48 -0.23 23.92
CA ALA A 448 -40.19 -0.72 24.40
C ALA A 448 -39.56 0.20 25.46
N LEU A 449 -39.59 1.52 25.25
CA LEU A 449 -39.12 2.51 26.21
C LEU A 449 -39.96 2.51 27.50
N ALA A 450 -41.28 2.33 27.39
CA ALA A 450 -42.16 2.18 28.55
C ALA A 450 -41.87 0.90 29.36
N GLU A 451 -41.18 -0.09 28.79
CA GLU A 451 -40.74 -1.31 29.47
C GLU A 451 -39.32 -1.24 30.08
N VAL A 452 -38.51 -0.21 29.80
CA VAL A 452 -37.17 -0.06 30.40
C VAL A 452 -37.28 0.02 31.93
N ARG A 453 -36.62 -0.90 32.64
CA ARG A 453 -36.58 -0.95 34.12
C ARG A 453 -35.18 -0.79 34.71
N THR A 454 -34.16 -1.04 33.90
CA THR A 454 -32.73 -0.95 34.18
C THR A 454 -32.24 0.49 34.35
N ASP A 455 -31.01 0.67 34.83
CA ASP A 455 -30.39 2.00 35.03
C ASP A 455 -30.04 2.66 33.68
N PHE A 456 -29.60 1.83 32.73
CA PHE A 456 -29.18 2.25 31.39
C PHE A 456 -29.91 1.48 30.29
N PHE A 457 -30.05 2.10 29.13
CA PHE A 457 -30.56 1.42 27.94
C PHE A 457 -29.84 1.88 26.67
N THR A 458 -29.92 1.06 25.62
CA THR A 458 -29.40 1.36 24.28
C THR A 458 -30.33 0.78 23.22
N MET A 459 -30.17 1.21 21.97
CA MET A 459 -30.80 0.60 20.80
C MET A 459 -29.74 -0.19 20.04
N MET A 460 -30.10 -1.33 19.46
CA MET A 460 -29.24 -2.06 18.52
C MET A 460 -29.97 -2.21 17.19
N HIS A 461 -29.27 -1.98 16.08
CA HIS A 461 -29.75 -2.29 14.72
C HIS A 461 -29.04 -3.53 14.17
N SER A 462 -29.61 -4.22 13.17
CA SER A 462 -29.04 -5.50 12.68
C SER A 462 -27.74 -5.35 11.88
N ASP A 463 -27.41 -4.12 11.47
CA ASP A 463 -26.17 -3.74 10.81
C ASP A 463 -25.03 -3.39 11.78
N GLU A 464 -25.22 -3.62 13.08
CA GLU A 464 -24.25 -3.34 14.13
C GLU A 464 -23.67 -4.65 14.71
N ARG A 465 -22.42 -4.60 15.16
CA ARG A 465 -21.78 -5.66 15.97
C ARG A 465 -21.03 -5.03 17.13
N TRP A 466 -20.93 -5.76 18.24
CA TRP A 466 -20.33 -5.25 19.48
C TRP A 466 -19.23 -6.19 19.99
N PHE A 467 -18.18 -5.63 20.59
CA PHE A 467 -17.22 -6.39 21.39
C PHE A 467 -17.85 -6.80 22.73
N ALA A 468 -17.32 -7.86 23.37
CA ALA A 468 -17.89 -8.44 24.59
C ALA A 468 -17.80 -7.53 25.84
N ASP A 469 -17.03 -6.44 25.76
CA ASP A 469 -16.86 -5.41 26.80
C ASP A 469 -17.64 -4.11 26.51
N HIS A 470 -18.42 -4.07 25.40
CA HIS A 470 -19.02 -2.86 24.88
C HIS A 470 -20.01 -2.17 25.83
N LEU A 471 -21.06 -2.87 26.27
CA LEU A 471 -22.08 -2.27 27.15
C LEU A 471 -21.50 -1.89 28.52
N ALA A 472 -20.64 -2.74 29.08
CA ALA A 472 -20.10 -2.56 30.41
C ALA A 472 -19.04 -1.44 30.51
N THR A 473 -18.26 -1.20 29.46
CA THR A 473 -17.34 -0.05 29.39
C THR A 473 -18.11 1.28 29.25
N MET A 474 -19.17 1.33 28.44
CA MET A 474 -20.04 2.51 28.36
C MET A 474 -20.77 2.77 29.69
N ALA A 475 -21.32 1.74 30.32
CA ALA A 475 -21.97 1.86 31.62
C ALA A 475 -20.96 2.31 32.70
N LYS A 476 -19.69 1.89 32.62
CA LYS A 476 -18.65 2.35 33.54
C LYS A 476 -18.31 3.83 33.39
N ALA A 477 -18.22 4.31 32.15
CA ALA A 477 -18.06 5.74 31.89
C ALA A 477 -19.26 6.56 32.41
N MET A 478 -20.47 6.00 32.34
CA MET A 478 -21.67 6.62 32.93
C MET A 478 -21.69 6.61 34.46
N GLU A 479 -21.13 5.59 35.13
CA GLU A 479 -20.89 5.62 36.58
C GLU A 479 -19.90 6.72 36.96
N ALA A 480 -18.81 6.87 36.19
CA ALA A 480 -17.76 7.85 36.42
C ALA A 480 -18.20 9.31 36.11
N ALA A 481 -19.20 9.50 35.26
CA ALA A 481 -19.77 10.80 34.91
C ALA A 481 -21.27 10.92 35.28
N PRO A 482 -21.62 11.07 36.59
CA PRO A 482 -23.01 11.16 37.04
C PRO A 482 -23.86 12.25 36.36
N ALA A 483 -23.23 13.35 35.93
CA ALA A 483 -23.90 14.48 35.25
C ALA A 483 -24.17 14.23 33.75
N SER A 484 -23.54 13.23 33.14
CA SER A 484 -23.79 12.86 31.75
C SER A 484 -25.12 12.12 31.59
N SER A 485 -25.90 12.49 30.59
CA SER A 485 -27.18 11.83 30.26
C SER A 485 -27.00 10.59 29.37
N PHE A 486 -25.88 10.53 28.67
CA PHE A 486 -25.53 9.47 27.72
C PHE A 486 -24.02 9.34 27.53
N CYS A 487 -23.57 8.17 27.07
CA CYS A 487 -22.19 7.85 26.72
C CYS A 487 -22.11 7.43 25.26
N ALA A 488 -20.99 7.73 24.59
CA ALA A 488 -20.63 7.15 23.29
C ALA A 488 -19.45 6.18 23.40
N SER A 489 -19.49 5.14 22.57
CA SER A 489 -18.33 4.33 22.22
C SER A 489 -17.56 4.95 21.05
N GLY A 490 -16.25 4.67 21.00
CA GLY A 490 -15.50 4.70 19.75
C GLY A 490 -16.04 3.66 18.77
N ALA A 491 -15.77 3.83 17.48
CA ALA A 491 -16.33 3.01 16.41
C ALA A 491 -15.26 2.40 15.51
N LEU A 492 -15.56 1.21 15.00
CA LEU A 492 -14.88 0.53 13.90
C LEU A 492 -15.84 0.42 12.71
N ASP A 493 -15.30 0.47 11.49
CA ASP A 493 -16.04 0.19 10.27
C ASP A 493 -15.65 -1.20 9.73
N GLU A 494 -16.65 -2.05 9.46
CA GLU A 494 -16.48 -3.39 8.92
C GLU A 494 -16.93 -3.44 7.47
N HIS A 495 -15.98 -3.78 6.59
CA HIS A 495 -16.15 -3.89 5.15
C HIS A 495 -15.91 -5.33 4.68
N GLN A 496 -16.79 -5.79 3.80
CA GLN A 496 -16.66 -7.08 3.13
C GLN A 496 -15.93 -6.89 1.80
N GLY A 497 -14.72 -7.44 1.70
CA GLY A 497 -13.89 -7.42 0.50
C GLY A 497 -13.74 -8.81 -0.13
N TYR A 498 -13.17 -8.84 -1.33
CA TYR A 498 -12.73 -10.08 -1.99
C TYR A 498 -11.20 -10.10 -2.07
N ALA A 499 -10.60 -11.19 -1.66
CA ALA A 499 -9.19 -11.48 -1.90
C ALA A 499 -9.04 -12.96 -2.27
N ASN A 500 -8.39 -13.24 -3.40
CA ASN A 500 -8.22 -14.60 -3.94
C ASN A 500 -9.55 -15.38 -3.98
N GLU A 501 -10.57 -14.78 -4.59
CA GLU A 501 -11.94 -15.33 -4.74
C GLU A 501 -12.69 -15.60 -3.42
N THR A 502 -12.06 -15.36 -2.27
CA THR A 502 -12.65 -15.55 -0.95
C THR A 502 -13.15 -14.23 -0.38
N ILE A 503 -14.32 -14.27 0.25
CA ILE A 503 -14.85 -13.18 1.05
C ILE A 503 -13.96 -12.98 2.29
N ARG A 504 -13.39 -11.78 2.46
CA ARG A 504 -12.67 -11.41 3.68
C ARG A 504 -13.34 -10.23 4.36
N ILE A 505 -13.41 -10.31 5.68
CA ILE A 505 -13.86 -9.21 6.53
C ILE A 505 -12.65 -8.35 6.83
N THR A 506 -12.78 -7.05 6.61
CA THR A 506 -11.75 -6.05 6.92
C THR A 506 -12.34 -5.00 7.83
N ARG A 507 -11.57 -4.56 8.84
CA ARG A 507 -11.98 -3.51 9.76
C ARG A 507 -11.02 -2.34 9.73
N SER A 508 -11.54 -1.14 9.94
CA SER A 508 -10.78 0.09 10.18
C SER A 508 -11.29 0.81 11.41
N LEU A 509 -10.44 1.62 12.03
CA LEU A 509 -10.81 2.51 13.14
C LEU A 509 -11.42 3.80 12.57
N ASP A 510 -12.65 4.15 12.98
CA ASP A 510 -13.26 5.48 12.75
C ASP A 510 -12.62 6.46 13.75
N THR A 511 -12.86 6.21 15.04
CA THR A 511 -12.23 6.95 16.15
C THR A 511 -12.45 6.23 17.48
N VAL A 512 -11.55 6.42 18.44
CA VAL A 512 -11.76 5.96 19.83
C VAL A 512 -12.63 6.94 20.64
N ARG A 513 -12.68 8.23 20.26
CA ARG A 513 -13.39 9.28 21.01
C ARG A 513 -14.26 10.10 20.09
N LEU A 514 -15.57 10.13 20.34
CA LEU A 514 -16.52 10.84 19.49
C LEU A 514 -16.33 12.36 19.59
N LYS A 515 -15.65 12.96 18.61
CA LYS A 515 -15.43 14.42 18.47
C LYS A 515 -16.66 15.14 17.90
N ALA A 516 -17.84 14.90 18.49
CA ALA A 516 -19.09 15.54 18.08
C ALA A 516 -19.24 16.92 18.71
N SER A 517 -19.60 17.93 17.90
CA SER A 517 -20.17 19.17 18.42
C SER A 517 -21.61 18.91 18.91
N PRO A 518 -22.14 19.72 19.84
CA PRO A 518 -23.57 19.68 20.18
C PRO A 518 -24.49 19.89 18.97
N SER A 519 -24.05 20.59 17.91
CA SER A 519 -24.81 20.75 16.66
C SER A 519 -24.93 19.46 15.85
N ALA A 520 -23.91 18.59 15.87
CA ALA A 520 -23.91 17.33 15.12
C ALA A 520 -25.04 16.38 15.58
N PHE A 521 -25.46 16.48 16.85
CA PHE A 521 -26.65 15.80 17.34
C PHE A 521 -27.93 16.42 16.78
N ALA A 522 -28.08 17.76 16.79
CA ALA A 522 -29.22 18.46 16.19
C ALA A 522 -29.34 18.32 14.66
N GLU A 523 -28.25 17.96 13.98
CA GLU A 523 -28.21 17.62 12.56
C GLU A 523 -28.55 16.14 12.28
N GLY A 524 -28.72 15.31 13.32
CA GLY A 524 -28.96 13.88 13.22
C GLY A 524 -27.81 13.10 12.58
N ARG A 525 -26.56 13.57 12.75
CA ARG A 525 -25.38 12.98 12.07
C ARG A 525 -25.13 11.51 12.44
N TYR A 526 -25.52 11.10 13.66
CA TYR A 526 -25.30 9.76 14.19
C TYR A 526 -26.60 8.94 14.30
N ALA A 527 -27.67 9.34 13.59
CA ALA A 527 -28.99 8.71 13.66
C ALA A 527 -29.00 7.19 13.37
N ALA A 528 -28.07 6.71 12.53
CA ALA A 528 -27.92 5.30 12.18
C ALA A 528 -26.99 4.51 13.10
N ASP A 529 -26.28 5.17 14.03
CA ASP A 529 -25.35 4.53 14.96
C ASP A 529 -26.07 4.37 16.31
N GLY A 530 -27.04 3.44 16.39
CA GLY A 530 -27.87 3.23 17.57
C GLY A 530 -27.06 2.67 18.74
N GLY A 531 -26.41 1.53 18.51
CA GLY A 531 -25.64 0.81 19.53
C GLY A 531 -24.41 1.57 20.00
N ARG A 532 -23.96 2.59 19.25
CA ARG A 532 -22.83 3.45 19.64
C ARG A 532 -23.09 4.22 20.93
N PHE A 533 -24.35 4.39 21.35
CA PHE A 533 -24.71 5.20 22.50
C PHE A 533 -25.45 4.42 23.60
N LEU A 534 -25.12 4.72 24.85
CA LEU A 534 -25.81 4.23 26.05
C LEU A 534 -26.45 5.41 26.80
N TYR A 535 -27.73 5.31 27.13
CA TYR A 535 -28.51 6.38 27.76
C TYR A 535 -28.85 6.05 29.22
N ARG A 536 -28.95 7.05 30.10
CA ARG A 536 -29.63 6.86 31.39
C ARG A 536 -31.12 6.69 31.16
N ARG A 537 -31.77 5.83 31.96
CA ARG A 537 -33.24 5.71 31.98
C ARG A 537 -33.98 7.04 32.12
N GLY A 538 -33.43 8.01 32.87
CA GLY A 538 -34.03 9.34 33.06
C GLY A 538 -34.25 10.13 31.76
N VAL A 539 -33.51 9.84 30.67
CA VAL A 539 -33.74 10.45 29.34
C VAL A 539 -35.15 10.19 28.81
N ILE A 540 -35.78 9.09 29.23
CA ILE A 540 -37.15 8.73 28.83
C ILE A 540 -38.18 9.73 29.40
N GLU A 541 -37.93 10.33 30.55
CA GLU A 541 -38.86 11.26 31.22
C GLU A 541 -38.96 12.61 30.50
N GLY A 542 -37.87 13.05 29.85
CA GLY A 542 -37.83 14.25 29.00
C GLY A 542 -38.17 14.01 27.53
N LEU A 543 -38.40 12.75 27.12
CA LEU A 543 -38.59 12.38 25.72
C LEU A 543 -40.01 12.78 25.25
N PRO A 544 -40.17 13.46 24.10
CA PRO A 544 -41.49 13.78 23.56
C PRO A 544 -42.10 12.53 22.92
N LEU A 545 -42.67 11.64 23.74
CA LEU A 545 -43.23 10.34 23.33
C LEU A 545 -44.30 10.46 22.23
N SER A 546 -45.00 11.60 22.14
CA SER A 546 -45.96 11.88 21.06
C SER A 546 -45.30 12.03 19.67
N CYS A 547 -43.98 12.23 19.61
CA CYS A 547 -43.23 12.24 18.35
C CYS A 547 -42.95 10.82 17.84
N LEU A 548 -42.80 9.82 18.73
CA LEU A 548 -42.40 8.47 18.35
C LEU A 548 -43.32 7.81 17.30
N PRO A 549 -44.67 7.92 17.36
CA PRO A 549 -45.54 7.40 16.30
C PRO A 549 -45.33 7.99 14.90
N LEU A 550 -44.59 9.09 14.77
CA LEU A 550 -44.23 9.74 13.51
C LEU A 550 -42.85 9.28 12.97
N LEU A 551 -42.17 8.39 13.69
CA LEU A 551 -40.79 7.95 13.40
C LEU A 551 -40.71 6.51 12.91
N ASP A 552 -39.68 6.28 12.11
CA ASP A 552 -39.41 5.05 11.41
C ASP A 552 -37.91 5.03 11.00
N GLY A 553 -37.06 4.55 11.90
CA GLY A 553 -35.60 4.55 11.73
C GLY A 553 -34.88 5.86 12.10
N GLN A 554 -35.54 6.81 12.78
CA GLN A 554 -34.90 8.01 13.37
C GLN A 554 -35.10 8.12 14.90
N GLU A 555 -35.53 7.05 15.56
CA GLU A 555 -35.74 6.99 17.01
C GLU A 555 -34.42 7.20 17.79
N SER A 556 -33.31 6.66 17.28
CA SER A 556 -31.96 6.94 17.81
C SER A 556 -31.63 8.43 17.75
N TYR A 557 -32.02 9.16 16.69
CA TYR A 557 -31.81 10.60 16.62
C TYR A 557 -32.64 11.35 17.67
N LEU A 558 -33.92 10.97 17.87
CA LEU A 558 -34.74 11.54 18.93
C LEU A 558 -34.08 11.37 20.32
N LEU A 559 -33.55 10.17 20.62
CA LEU A 559 -32.85 9.87 21.88
C LEU A 559 -31.52 10.62 22.03
N GLN A 560 -30.69 10.65 20.98
CA GLN A 560 -29.41 11.38 20.96
C GLN A 560 -29.63 12.87 21.21
N LEU A 561 -30.61 13.47 20.52
CA LEU A 561 -30.94 14.88 20.70
C LEU A 561 -31.47 15.14 22.11
N ALA A 562 -32.44 14.36 22.59
CA ALA A 562 -32.96 14.47 23.95
C ALA A 562 -31.84 14.42 25.00
N ALA A 563 -30.97 13.40 24.92
CA ALA A 563 -29.88 13.24 25.87
C ALA A 563 -28.88 14.42 25.82
N SER A 564 -28.54 14.91 24.62
CA SER A 564 -27.67 16.09 24.44
C SER A 564 -28.29 17.41 24.93
N LEU A 565 -29.62 17.49 24.97
CA LEU A 565 -30.35 18.61 25.55
C LEU A 565 -30.42 18.53 27.07
N GLU A 566 -30.47 17.33 27.66
CA GLU A 566 -30.49 17.16 29.11
C GLU A 566 -29.10 17.33 29.73
N GLY A 567 -28.06 16.64 29.23
CA GLY A 567 -26.74 16.60 29.87
C GLY A 567 -25.57 16.28 28.92
N ASP A 568 -24.36 16.29 29.49
CA ASP A 568 -23.13 16.14 28.72
C ASP A 568 -22.90 14.71 28.21
N LEU A 569 -22.10 14.59 27.16
CA LEU A 569 -21.69 13.32 26.56
C LEU A 569 -20.50 12.71 27.32
N ALA A 570 -20.69 11.54 27.93
CA ALA A 570 -19.60 10.68 28.39
C ALA A 570 -18.94 9.92 27.23
N GLN A 571 -17.72 9.43 27.44
CA GLN A 571 -16.95 8.67 26.44
C GLN A 571 -16.45 7.38 27.11
N SER A 572 -16.58 6.23 26.44
CA SER A 572 -16.09 4.96 27.00
C SER A 572 -14.56 4.90 27.08
N GLY A 573 -13.86 5.57 26.16
CA GLY A 573 -12.41 5.43 25.98
C GLY A 573 -11.99 4.13 25.28
N PHE A 574 -12.92 3.45 24.62
CA PHE A 574 -12.71 2.22 23.85
C PHE A 574 -13.47 2.26 22.51
N ALA A 575 -12.91 1.64 21.47
CA ALA A 575 -13.61 1.38 20.21
C ALA A 575 -14.18 -0.05 20.20
N THR A 576 -15.40 -0.21 20.69
CA THR A 576 -16.07 -1.52 20.90
C THR A 576 -17.37 -1.67 20.09
N PHE A 577 -17.80 -0.62 19.40
CA PHE A 577 -18.90 -0.60 18.44
C PHE A 577 -18.38 -0.83 17.01
N VAL A 578 -19.06 -1.64 16.22
CA VAL A 578 -18.67 -1.97 14.83
C VAL A 578 -19.86 -1.75 13.89
N ARG A 579 -19.67 -0.94 12.85
CA ARG A 579 -20.65 -0.73 11.76
C ARG A 579 -20.42 -1.74 10.64
N VAL A 580 -21.39 -2.58 10.32
CA VAL A 580 -21.30 -3.57 9.24
C VAL A 580 -21.86 -2.96 7.95
N ALA A 581 -20.98 -2.33 7.16
CA ALA A 581 -21.37 -1.53 5.99
C ALA A 581 -22.21 -2.32 4.96
N ALA A 582 -21.94 -3.62 4.81
CA ALA A 582 -22.69 -4.50 3.92
C ALA A 582 -24.15 -4.69 4.37
N ARG A 583 -24.41 -4.80 5.69
CA ARG A 583 -25.77 -4.90 6.24
C ARG A 583 -26.49 -3.57 6.22
N ARG A 584 -25.79 -2.47 6.53
CA ARG A 584 -26.35 -1.10 6.47
C ARG A 584 -26.92 -0.78 5.10
N ALA A 585 -26.28 -1.25 4.03
CA ALA A 585 -26.75 -1.10 2.65
C ALA A 585 -27.96 -2.00 2.28
N MET A 586 -28.29 -2.99 3.11
CA MET A 586 -29.46 -3.88 2.94
C MET A 586 -30.65 -3.50 3.83
N LEU A 587 -30.51 -2.50 4.72
CA LEU A 587 -31.60 -2.03 5.56
C LEU A 587 -32.74 -1.45 4.71
N PRO A 588 -34.01 -1.72 5.06
CA PRO A 588 -35.13 -1.28 4.25
C PRO A 588 -35.37 0.25 4.35
N ALA A 589 -35.67 0.84 3.21
CA ALA A 589 -36.09 2.23 3.02
C ALA A 589 -37.23 2.69 3.95
N SER A 590 -37.12 3.82 4.67
CA SER A 590 -38.14 4.26 5.63
C SER A 590 -39.52 4.53 5.00
N VAL A 591 -40.63 4.22 5.71
CA VAL A 591 -42.00 4.57 5.27
C VAL A 591 -42.24 6.08 5.38
N VAL A 592 -41.65 6.73 6.39
CA VAL A 592 -41.74 8.19 6.58
C VAL A 592 -40.46 8.82 6.07
N PRO A 593 -40.48 9.81 5.16
CA PRO A 593 -39.27 10.46 4.66
C PRO A 593 -38.40 10.99 5.82
N VAL A 594 -37.10 10.70 5.79
CA VAL A 594 -36.18 11.08 6.88
C VAL A 594 -36.14 12.60 7.10
N ALA A 595 -36.35 13.41 6.06
CA ALA A 595 -36.47 14.86 6.19
C ALA A 595 -37.68 15.26 7.06
N ASP A 596 -38.84 14.63 6.86
CA ASP A 596 -40.07 14.89 7.62
C ASP A 596 -39.91 14.41 9.06
N GLN A 597 -39.36 13.20 9.27
CA GLN A 597 -39.04 12.69 10.61
C GLN A 597 -38.14 13.65 11.40
N ARG A 598 -37.06 14.14 10.75
CA ARG A 598 -36.15 15.11 11.36
C ARG A 598 -36.83 16.44 11.67
N ARG A 599 -37.81 16.85 10.84
CA ARG A 599 -38.63 18.03 11.10
C ARG A 599 -39.56 17.81 12.30
N TYR A 600 -40.23 16.67 12.41
CA TYR A 600 -41.08 16.33 13.56
C TYR A 600 -40.29 16.33 14.88
N ILE A 601 -39.07 15.79 14.86
CA ILE A 601 -38.14 15.82 16.00
C ILE A 601 -37.76 17.27 16.38
N ALA A 602 -37.40 18.09 15.38
CA ALA A 602 -37.07 19.50 15.60
C ALA A 602 -38.27 20.31 16.15
N ASP A 603 -39.47 20.08 15.64
CA ASP A 603 -40.70 20.74 16.12
C ASP A 603 -41.09 20.28 17.53
N ALA A 604 -40.83 19.01 17.89
CA ALA A 604 -41.05 18.51 19.24
C ALA A 604 -40.14 19.18 20.28
N PHE A 605 -38.90 19.52 19.92
CA PHE A 605 -37.96 20.25 20.78
C PHE A 605 -37.99 21.78 20.63
N ALA A 606 -38.84 22.34 19.76
CA ALA A 606 -38.84 23.78 19.43
C ALA A 606 -38.98 24.74 20.64
N ARG A 607 -39.52 24.27 21.77
CA ARG A 607 -39.68 25.04 23.02
C ARG A 607 -38.64 24.73 24.10
N HIS A 608 -37.73 23.78 23.87
CA HIS A 608 -36.75 23.39 24.87
C HIS A 608 -35.71 24.52 25.06
N PRO A 609 -35.36 24.93 26.30
CA PRO A 609 -34.52 26.11 26.52
C PRO A 609 -33.15 26.06 25.81
N LYS A 610 -32.49 24.90 25.81
CA LYS A 610 -31.20 24.71 25.12
C LYS A 610 -31.33 24.51 23.60
N TRP A 611 -32.54 24.25 23.07
CA TRP A 611 -32.74 24.09 21.63
C TRP A 611 -32.45 25.38 20.88
N ALA A 612 -32.88 26.54 21.41
CA ALA A 612 -32.58 27.84 20.81
C ALA A 612 -31.08 28.11 20.64
N SER A 613 -30.25 27.72 21.61
CA SER A 613 -28.78 27.84 21.52
C SER A 613 -28.15 26.86 20.50
N LEU A 614 -28.71 25.64 20.35
CA LEU A 614 -28.22 24.68 19.35
C LEU A 614 -28.68 25.05 17.93
N SER A 615 -29.93 25.52 17.78
CA SER A 615 -30.50 25.94 16.49
C SER A 615 -29.95 27.27 15.99
N THR A 616 -29.44 28.14 16.88
CA THR A 616 -28.68 29.34 16.47
C THR A 616 -27.22 29.04 16.12
N LEU A 617 -26.64 27.98 16.68
CA LEU A 617 -25.34 27.46 16.24
C LEU A 617 -25.42 26.76 14.88
N SER A 618 -26.48 26.01 14.58
CA SER A 618 -26.75 25.50 13.22
C SER A 618 -27.27 26.59 12.26
N GLY A 619 -27.80 27.69 12.80
CA GLY A 619 -28.38 28.82 12.06
C GLY A 619 -27.41 29.66 11.21
N ALA A 620 -26.11 29.35 11.20
CA ALA A 620 -25.15 29.96 10.27
C ALA A 620 -25.21 29.37 8.85
N ALA A 621 -26.00 28.31 8.62
CA ALA A 621 -26.14 27.65 7.32
C ALA A 621 -27.61 27.50 6.87
N ALA A 622 -28.48 28.45 7.24
CA ALA A 622 -29.87 28.54 6.76
C ALA A 622 -29.98 29.05 5.31
N SER A 623 -29.19 28.47 4.39
CA SER A 623 -29.54 28.41 2.97
C SER A 623 -30.50 27.24 2.73
N PRO A 624 -31.37 27.27 1.72
CA PRO A 624 -32.39 26.24 1.52
C PRO A 624 -31.72 24.90 1.17
N ALA A 625 -31.65 24.00 2.17
CA ALA A 625 -31.24 22.62 1.98
C ALA A 625 -32.31 21.87 1.16
N GLY A 626 -32.21 21.99 -0.16
CA GLY A 626 -33.07 21.26 -1.09
C GLY A 626 -32.81 19.77 -1.02
N ASN A 627 -33.62 19.04 -0.24
CA ASN A 627 -34.22 17.75 -0.56
C ASN A 627 -33.39 16.61 -1.22
N THR A 628 -32.08 16.49 -0.98
CA THR A 628 -31.28 15.42 -1.64
C THR A 628 -30.63 14.38 -0.74
N GLY A 629 -30.55 14.62 0.58
CA GLY A 629 -30.27 13.55 1.55
C GLY A 629 -31.40 12.51 1.70
N ALA A 630 -32.59 12.75 1.13
CA ALA A 630 -33.76 11.89 1.29
C ALA A 630 -33.73 10.62 0.40
N ALA A 631 -33.12 10.68 -0.79
CA ALA A 631 -33.19 9.60 -1.78
C ALA A 631 -32.53 8.28 -1.34
N LEU A 632 -31.44 8.36 -0.56
CA LEU A 632 -30.76 7.16 -0.05
C LEU A 632 -31.32 6.64 1.28
N ALA A 633 -32.25 7.36 1.91
CA ALA A 633 -33.08 6.83 2.99
C ALA A 633 -34.37 6.14 2.48
N SER A 634 -34.77 6.40 1.22
CA SER A 634 -35.89 5.73 0.55
C SER A 634 -35.48 4.53 -0.29
N GLY A 635 -34.21 4.11 -0.26
CA GLY A 635 -33.69 2.93 -0.99
C GLY A 635 -33.70 3.07 -2.53
N GLU A 636 -34.28 4.15 -3.06
CA GLU A 636 -34.23 4.50 -4.47
C GLU A 636 -32.92 5.21 -4.77
N VAL A 637 -31.91 4.42 -5.13
CA VAL A 637 -30.68 4.97 -5.72
C VAL A 637 -31.09 5.73 -7.00
N PRO A 638 -30.78 7.04 -7.11
CA PRO A 638 -31.22 7.84 -8.24
C PRO A 638 -30.54 7.36 -9.53
N MET A 639 -31.35 6.98 -10.52
CA MET A 639 -30.86 6.64 -11.85
C MET A 639 -30.28 7.89 -12.55
N LEU A 640 -29.06 7.76 -13.07
CA LEU A 640 -28.41 8.67 -14.02
C LEU A 640 -28.40 7.97 -15.38
N ARG A 641 -28.97 8.58 -16.42
CA ARG A 641 -28.95 7.96 -17.75
C ARG A 641 -27.64 8.25 -18.44
N LEU A 642 -27.18 7.29 -19.24
CA LEU A 642 -26.00 7.47 -20.05
C LEU A 642 -26.18 8.63 -21.05
N GLY A 643 -25.32 9.64 -20.95
CA GLY A 643 -25.39 10.88 -21.74
C GLY A 643 -26.04 12.08 -21.02
N ASP A 644 -26.68 11.89 -19.87
CA ASP A 644 -27.33 12.97 -19.10
C ASP A 644 -26.30 13.98 -18.57
N ASP A 645 -26.50 15.27 -18.89
CA ASP A 645 -25.69 16.39 -18.38
C ASP A 645 -26.41 17.12 -17.23
N MET A 646 -25.88 17.02 -16.01
CA MET A 646 -26.62 17.35 -14.78
C MET A 646 -25.89 18.40 -13.95
N ARG A 647 -26.50 19.59 -13.82
CA ARG A 647 -26.03 20.62 -12.87
C ARG A 647 -26.34 20.22 -11.43
N VAL A 648 -25.40 20.44 -10.52
CA VAL A 648 -25.54 20.11 -9.08
C VAL A 648 -25.79 21.34 -8.20
N ASP A 649 -26.21 22.44 -8.81
CA ASP A 649 -26.46 23.72 -8.14
C ASP A 649 -27.93 23.89 -7.69
N ALA A 650 -28.26 24.98 -7.01
CA ALA A 650 -29.61 25.22 -6.48
C ALA A 650 -30.70 25.16 -7.58
N GLY A 651 -31.52 24.10 -7.55
CA GLY A 651 -32.55 23.81 -8.56
C GLY A 651 -32.09 22.92 -9.74
N GLY A 652 -30.82 22.51 -9.77
CA GLY A 652 -30.27 21.59 -10.75
C GLY A 652 -30.75 20.15 -10.57
N ALA A 653 -30.94 19.43 -11.68
CA ALA A 653 -31.39 18.03 -11.66
C ALA A 653 -30.33 17.04 -11.13
N GLY A 654 -29.07 17.47 -11.01
CA GLY A 654 -27.95 16.69 -10.49
C GLY A 654 -27.80 16.69 -8.98
N VAL A 655 -28.47 17.60 -8.27
CA VAL A 655 -28.36 17.71 -6.81
C VAL A 655 -28.73 16.39 -6.12
N LYS A 656 -29.70 15.63 -6.69
CA LYS A 656 -30.18 14.35 -6.16
C LYS A 656 -29.11 13.25 -6.06
N TYR A 657 -27.97 13.43 -6.75
CA TYR A 657 -26.85 12.49 -6.71
C TYR A 657 -25.86 12.80 -5.57
N LEU A 658 -25.98 13.93 -4.88
CA LEU A 658 -25.13 14.33 -3.75
C LEU A 658 -25.55 13.57 -2.48
N VAL A 659 -24.66 12.75 -1.92
CA VAL A 659 -24.99 11.81 -0.82
C VAL A 659 -24.44 12.24 0.52
N GLY A 660 -23.24 12.83 0.54
CA GLY A 660 -22.54 13.22 1.75
C GLY A 660 -21.33 14.09 1.47
N GLY A 661 -20.87 14.84 2.47
CA GLY A 661 -19.69 15.69 2.34
C GLY A 661 -19.86 16.92 1.43
N PHE A 662 -21.10 17.25 1.07
CA PHE A 662 -21.45 18.46 0.31
C PHE A 662 -22.27 19.42 1.18
N SER A 663 -22.08 20.73 0.96
CA SER A 663 -22.88 21.79 1.56
C SER A 663 -24.31 21.84 0.97
N ALA A 664 -25.16 22.73 1.49
CA ALA A 664 -26.38 23.14 0.76
C ALA A 664 -26.00 23.68 -0.64
N PRO A 665 -26.71 23.31 -1.72
CA PRO A 665 -26.46 23.83 -3.05
C PRO A 665 -26.68 25.34 -3.14
N GLU A 666 -25.77 26.03 -3.82
CA GLU A 666 -25.78 27.48 -4.03
C GLU A 666 -26.07 27.79 -5.50
N ALA A 667 -26.22 29.06 -5.88
CA ALA A 667 -26.47 29.42 -7.28
C ALA A 667 -25.20 29.19 -8.13
N GLY A 668 -25.24 28.23 -9.06
CA GLY A 668 -24.13 27.88 -9.95
C GLY A 668 -23.18 26.79 -9.46
N PHE A 669 -23.23 26.32 -8.22
CA PHE A 669 -22.38 25.23 -7.70
C PHE A 669 -22.87 24.67 -6.35
N VAL A 670 -22.22 23.62 -5.85
CA VAL A 670 -22.24 23.17 -4.46
C VAL A 670 -20.81 23.00 -3.93
N TRP A 671 -20.54 23.30 -2.67
CA TRP A 671 -19.24 23.02 -2.06
C TRP A 671 -19.14 21.58 -1.55
N VAL A 672 -17.94 21.01 -1.60
CA VAL A 672 -17.47 19.99 -0.69
C VAL A 672 -17.20 20.67 0.66
N ASP A 673 -17.89 20.21 1.71
CA ASP A 673 -17.77 20.72 3.09
C ASP A 673 -17.06 19.68 3.95
N GLY A 674 -15.78 19.92 4.19
CA GLY A 674 -14.82 18.96 4.70
C GLY A 674 -13.84 18.45 3.64
N VAL A 675 -13.20 17.32 3.94
CA VAL A 675 -12.10 16.75 3.14
C VAL A 675 -12.56 15.75 2.09
N ALA A 676 -13.85 15.42 1.98
CA ALA A 676 -14.36 14.55 0.92
C ALA A 676 -15.85 14.82 0.65
N GLY A 677 -16.26 14.72 -0.63
CA GLY A 677 -17.66 14.72 -1.06
C GLY A 677 -18.00 13.42 -1.79
N THR A 678 -19.20 12.88 -1.60
CA THR A 678 -19.63 11.58 -2.15
C THR A 678 -20.90 11.71 -2.99
N LEU A 679 -20.81 11.29 -4.25
CA LEU A 679 -21.93 11.11 -5.17
C LEU A 679 -22.35 9.63 -5.23
N ALA A 680 -23.62 9.34 -5.50
CA ALA A 680 -24.03 7.99 -5.87
C ALA A 680 -25.24 7.97 -6.83
N PHE A 681 -25.23 6.99 -7.75
CA PHE A 681 -26.27 6.77 -8.74
C PHE A 681 -26.22 5.34 -9.29
N GLU A 682 -27.34 4.86 -9.84
CA GLU A 682 -27.30 3.73 -10.78
C GLU A 682 -27.15 4.26 -12.20
N LEU A 683 -26.23 3.67 -12.97
CA LEU A 683 -26.03 4.05 -14.36
C LEU A 683 -26.97 3.24 -15.25
N VAL A 684 -27.81 3.93 -16.02
CA VAL A 684 -28.82 3.29 -16.89
C VAL A 684 -28.57 3.66 -18.34
N ASP A 685 -28.27 2.65 -19.17
CA ASP A 685 -28.30 2.81 -20.62
C ASP A 685 -29.74 2.69 -21.14
N PRO A 686 -30.31 3.71 -21.83
CA PRO A 686 -31.63 3.63 -22.45
C PRO A 686 -31.72 2.57 -23.58
N HIS A 687 -30.60 1.98 -24.03
CA HIS A 687 -30.56 0.95 -25.07
C HIS A 687 -30.34 -0.48 -24.56
N GLY A 688 -30.09 -0.68 -23.25
CA GLY A 688 -30.01 -2.00 -22.63
C GLY A 688 -28.76 -2.82 -22.96
N VAL A 689 -27.64 -2.17 -23.29
CA VAL A 689 -26.34 -2.82 -23.52
C VAL A 689 -25.52 -2.84 -22.21
N ASP A 690 -24.73 -3.89 -21.98
CA ASP A 690 -23.76 -3.91 -20.86
C ASP A 690 -22.74 -2.76 -21.01
N VAL A 691 -22.74 -1.87 -20.03
CA VAL A 691 -22.03 -0.59 -20.07
C VAL A 691 -20.57 -0.77 -19.63
N GLU A 692 -19.76 -1.49 -20.43
CA GLU A 692 -18.40 -1.87 -20.02
C GLU A 692 -17.33 -0.75 -20.13
N ASP A 693 -17.53 0.24 -21.01
CA ASP A 693 -16.62 1.37 -21.23
C ASP A 693 -17.39 2.71 -21.14
N VAL A 694 -17.09 3.54 -20.12
CA VAL A 694 -17.71 4.88 -19.92
C VAL A 694 -16.75 5.91 -19.34
N ASP A 695 -17.10 7.18 -19.53
CA ASP A 695 -16.40 8.33 -18.96
C ASP A 695 -17.31 9.08 -17.97
N LEU A 696 -16.80 9.30 -16.76
CA LEU A 696 -17.37 10.21 -15.76
C LEU A 696 -16.84 11.63 -16.01
N GLU A 697 -17.70 12.61 -16.18
CA GLU A 697 -17.31 14.02 -16.24
C GLU A 697 -17.78 14.81 -15.02
N LEU A 698 -16.87 15.58 -14.41
CA LEU A 698 -17.14 16.47 -13.28
C LEU A 698 -16.65 17.88 -13.62
N GLU A 699 -17.48 18.91 -13.46
CA GLU A 699 -17.06 20.31 -13.59
C GLU A 699 -16.77 20.87 -12.19
N MET A 700 -15.53 21.25 -11.91
CA MET A 700 -15.03 21.55 -10.56
C MET A 700 -14.17 22.81 -10.53
N SER A 701 -14.16 23.52 -9.40
CA SER A 701 -13.18 24.58 -9.08
C SER A 701 -12.76 24.54 -7.62
N GLY A 702 -11.47 24.65 -7.34
CA GLY A 702 -10.89 24.50 -6.00
C GLY A 702 -10.59 25.82 -5.31
N ARG A 703 -10.43 25.79 -3.97
CA ARG A 703 -9.98 26.95 -3.19
C ARG A 703 -8.51 26.80 -2.80
N GLU A 704 -7.72 27.85 -2.98
CA GLU A 704 -6.36 27.89 -2.43
C GLU A 704 -6.39 27.82 -0.89
N ALA A 705 -5.41 27.13 -0.32
CA ALA A 705 -5.22 27.07 1.12
C ALA A 705 -4.75 28.44 1.65
N SER A 706 -5.49 29.01 2.59
CA SER A 706 -5.26 30.36 3.13
C SER A 706 -3.91 30.53 3.81
N ASN A 707 -3.37 29.45 4.41
CA ASN A 707 -2.11 29.48 5.15
C ASN A 707 -0.86 29.20 4.28
N THR A 708 -1.03 28.53 3.13
CA THR A 708 0.10 28.02 2.31
C THR A 708 0.06 28.47 0.85
N LEU A 709 -1.01 29.14 0.42
CA LEU A 709 -1.29 29.54 -0.97
C LEU A 709 -1.22 28.38 -1.97
N ARG A 710 -1.41 27.14 -1.50
CA ARG A 710 -1.38 25.93 -2.33
C ARG A 710 -2.71 25.75 -3.05
N ALA A 711 -2.65 25.56 -4.37
CA ALA A 711 -3.80 25.19 -5.19
C ALA A 711 -4.44 23.87 -4.71
N GLN A 712 -5.78 23.83 -4.73
CA GLN A 712 -6.54 22.65 -4.32
C GLN A 712 -6.18 21.46 -5.21
N HIS A 713 -5.96 20.31 -4.59
CA HIS A 713 -5.91 19.04 -5.28
C HIS A 713 -7.04 18.13 -4.75
N CYS A 714 -7.49 17.20 -5.58
CA CYS A 714 -8.40 16.14 -5.15
C CYS A 714 -8.10 14.77 -5.80
N THR A 715 -8.22 13.72 -5.00
CA THR A 715 -8.36 12.34 -5.46
C THR A 715 -9.81 12.05 -5.83
N VAL A 716 -10.04 11.55 -7.04
CA VAL A 716 -11.34 10.99 -7.44
C VAL A 716 -11.26 9.47 -7.35
N ALA A 717 -12.14 8.88 -6.56
CA ALA A 717 -12.27 7.43 -6.40
C ALA A 717 -13.68 6.96 -6.80
N VAL A 718 -13.79 5.74 -7.31
CA VAL A 718 -15.09 5.13 -7.67
C VAL A 718 -15.19 3.75 -7.03
N ASN A 719 -16.26 3.53 -6.26
CA ASN A 719 -16.49 2.33 -5.46
C ASN A 719 -15.28 1.93 -4.58
N GLY A 720 -14.59 2.93 -4.01
CA GLY A 720 -13.41 2.76 -3.14
C GLY A 720 -12.08 2.61 -3.88
N MET A 721 -12.06 2.60 -5.21
CA MET A 721 -10.83 2.56 -6.02
C MET A 721 -10.45 3.98 -6.49
N PRO A 722 -9.30 4.54 -6.10
CA PRO A 722 -8.79 5.78 -6.67
C PRO A 722 -8.54 5.63 -8.18
N ILE A 723 -9.11 6.53 -9.00
CA ILE A 723 -8.97 6.52 -10.46
C ILE A 723 -8.24 7.77 -11.00
N ALA A 724 -8.18 8.85 -10.24
CA ALA A 724 -7.43 10.06 -10.61
C ALA A 724 -7.00 10.87 -9.39
N TYR A 725 -5.97 11.69 -9.57
CA TYR A 725 -5.58 12.76 -8.65
C TYR A 725 -5.28 14.00 -9.50
N VAL A 726 -5.99 15.09 -9.26
CA VAL A 726 -5.98 16.28 -10.13
C VAL A 726 -5.86 17.57 -9.31
N GLU A 727 -5.11 18.53 -9.85
CA GLU A 727 -5.19 19.92 -9.40
C GLU A 727 -6.48 20.55 -9.91
N VAL A 728 -7.15 21.34 -9.07
CA VAL A 728 -8.43 21.99 -9.33
C VAL A 728 -8.30 23.50 -9.15
N PRO A 729 -8.29 24.29 -10.24
CA PRO A 729 -8.03 25.73 -10.19
C PRO A 729 -9.21 26.51 -9.62
N GLY A 730 -9.00 27.79 -9.31
CA GLY A 730 -10.04 28.68 -8.78
C GLY A 730 -11.26 28.90 -9.70
N GLU A 731 -11.12 28.63 -10.99
CA GLU A 731 -12.16 28.74 -12.01
C GLU A 731 -12.79 27.37 -12.37
N PRO A 732 -14.08 27.31 -12.75
CA PRO A 732 -14.73 26.05 -13.12
C PRO A 732 -14.08 25.39 -14.35
N LYS A 733 -13.64 24.14 -14.18
CA LYS A 733 -13.00 23.33 -15.22
C LYS A 733 -13.64 21.95 -15.29
N ALA A 734 -13.91 21.48 -16.50
CA ALA A 734 -14.43 20.14 -16.73
C ALA A 734 -13.29 19.10 -16.75
N TYR A 735 -13.46 18.03 -15.98
CA TYR A 735 -12.58 16.87 -15.90
C TYR A 735 -13.32 15.65 -16.45
N ARG A 736 -12.60 14.77 -17.15
CA ARG A 736 -13.12 13.50 -17.66
C ARG A 736 -12.28 12.35 -17.13
N PHE A 737 -12.92 11.37 -16.52
CA PHE A 737 -12.30 10.21 -15.88
C PHE A 737 -12.85 8.92 -16.50
N ARG A 738 -11.97 8.12 -17.12
CA ARG A 738 -12.31 6.79 -17.62
C ARG A 738 -12.63 5.88 -16.44
N LEU A 739 -13.82 5.27 -16.42
CA LEU A 739 -14.11 4.24 -15.42
C LEU A 739 -13.43 2.91 -15.80
N PRO A 740 -12.75 2.22 -14.87
CA PRO A 740 -12.20 0.89 -15.12
C PRO A 740 -13.27 -0.12 -15.57
N ARG A 741 -12.90 -1.01 -16.49
CA ARG A 741 -13.80 -2.03 -17.03
C ARG A 741 -14.42 -2.89 -15.94
N GLY A 742 -15.72 -3.15 -16.06
CA GLY A 742 -16.50 -3.89 -15.08
C GLY A 742 -16.90 -3.10 -13.82
N ILE A 743 -16.40 -1.88 -13.60
CA ILE A 743 -16.90 -1.02 -12.51
C ILE A 743 -18.29 -0.47 -12.84
N ALA A 744 -18.51 -0.04 -14.10
CA ALA A 744 -19.81 0.44 -14.59
C ALA A 744 -20.87 -0.67 -14.78
N ALA A 745 -20.45 -1.94 -14.83
CA ALA A 745 -21.36 -3.10 -14.80
C ALA A 745 -21.93 -3.38 -13.38
N ARG A 746 -21.46 -2.68 -12.34
CA ARG A 746 -22.07 -2.72 -11.01
C ARG A 746 -23.27 -1.77 -10.97
N ARG A 747 -24.41 -2.26 -10.51
CA ARG A 747 -25.66 -1.48 -10.38
C ARG A 747 -25.49 -0.12 -9.72
N LEU A 748 -24.71 -0.06 -8.62
CA LEU A 748 -24.42 1.16 -7.88
C LEU A 748 -23.01 1.68 -8.17
N LEU A 749 -22.91 2.94 -8.60
CA LEU A 749 -21.69 3.71 -8.65
C LEU A 749 -21.67 4.74 -7.51
N ARG A 750 -20.70 4.63 -6.60
CA ARG A 750 -20.34 5.66 -5.63
C ARG A 750 -19.07 6.36 -6.11
N VAL A 751 -19.12 7.67 -6.35
CA VAL A 751 -17.95 8.49 -6.68
C VAL A 751 -17.58 9.32 -5.45
N GLU A 752 -16.33 9.29 -5.05
CA GLU A 752 -15.78 10.08 -3.94
C GLU A 752 -14.75 11.07 -4.46
N ILE A 753 -14.84 12.32 -4.00
CA ILE A 753 -13.95 13.44 -4.35
C ILE A 753 -13.27 13.86 -3.04
N ALA A 754 -12.10 13.30 -2.75
CA ALA A 754 -11.32 13.58 -1.54
C ALA A 754 -10.32 14.71 -1.80
N CYS A 755 -10.34 15.78 -0.99
CA CYS A 755 -9.59 17.01 -1.16
C CYS A 755 -8.42 17.12 -0.18
N ASP A 756 -7.26 17.59 -0.65
CA ASP A 756 -6.02 17.74 0.14
C ASP A 756 -6.15 18.60 1.40
N HIS A 757 -7.05 19.59 1.39
CA HIS A 757 -7.25 20.54 2.47
C HIS A 757 -8.69 21.03 2.49
N ALA A 758 -9.14 21.47 3.66
CA ALA A 758 -10.49 21.96 3.90
C ALA A 758 -10.46 22.97 5.06
N GLU A 759 -10.76 24.23 4.79
CA GLU A 759 -10.51 25.34 5.71
C GLU A 759 -11.73 26.24 5.88
N GLN A 760 -11.87 26.88 7.03
CA GLN A 760 -12.84 27.95 7.22
C GLN A 760 -12.50 29.16 6.33
N VAL A 761 -13.49 30.00 6.00
CA VAL A 761 -13.27 31.19 5.17
C VAL A 761 -13.16 32.42 6.06
N PHE A 762 -12.05 33.13 5.91
CA PHE A 762 -11.79 34.41 6.57
C PHE A 762 -11.74 35.54 5.53
N ASP A 763 -12.13 36.75 5.92
CA ASP A 763 -11.91 37.95 5.12
C ASP A 763 -10.43 38.38 5.17
N PRO A 764 -9.99 39.35 4.33
CA PRO A 764 -8.63 39.87 4.36
C PRO A 764 -8.19 40.52 5.68
N ASN A 765 -9.11 40.75 6.62
CA ASN A 765 -8.84 41.30 7.96
C ASN A 765 -8.76 40.19 9.03
N GLY A 766 -8.89 38.91 8.66
CA GLY A 766 -8.90 37.77 9.58
C GLY A 766 -10.24 37.50 10.27
N THR A 767 -11.33 38.14 9.82
CA THR A 767 -12.69 37.91 10.34
C THR A 767 -13.27 36.65 9.72
N LEU A 768 -13.77 35.73 10.54
CA LEU A 768 -14.45 34.52 10.07
C LEU A 768 -15.75 34.87 9.34
N ILE A 769 -15.80 34.66 8.02
CA ILE A 769 -16.97 34.96 7.16
C ILE A 769 -17.76 33.72 6.74
N ASP A 770 -17.13 32.54 6.72
CA ASP A 770 -17.85 31.26 6.61
C ASP A 770 -17.28 30.23 7.59
N LYS A 771 -18.17 29.64 8.39
CA LYS A 771 -17.85 28.67 9.44
C LYS A 771 -17.64 27.25 8.90
N ARG A 772 -18.11 26.96 7.69
CA ARG A 772 -17.95 25.67 6.98
C ARG A 772 -16.49 25.43 6.60
N ARG A 773 -16.08 24.16 6.42
CA ARG A 773 -14.69 23.83 6.03
C ARG A 773 -14.64 23.56 4.53
N LEU A 774 -14.76 24.63 3.75
CA LEU A 774 -14.91 24.56 2.29
C LEU A 774 -13.57 24.23 1.61
N SER A 775 -13.61 23.32 0.63
CA SER A 775 -12.44 22.87 -0.15
C SER A 775 -12.62 23.11 -1.65
N LEU A 776 -13.59 22.44 -2.27
CA LEU A 776 -13.84 22.43 -3.72
C LEU A 776 -15.31 22.71 -4.03
N ARG A 777 -15.59 23.39 -5.14
CA ARG A 777 -16.93 23.55 -5.72
C ARG A 777 -17.13 22.54 -6.84
N LEU A 778 -18.26 21.84 -6.83
CA LEU A 778 -18.76 21.02 -7.93
C LEU A 778 -19.93 21.77 -8.60
N THR A 779 -19.89 21.88 -9.93
CA THR A 779 -20.90 22.57 -10.74
C THR A 779 -21.76 21.58 -11.52
N ARG A 780 -21.16 20.49 -12.00
CA ARG A 780 -21.77 19.57 -12.97
C ARG A 780 -21.28 18.14 -12.79
N LEU A 781 -22.17 17.20 -13.11
CA LEU A 781 -21.92 15.76 -13.22
C LEU A 781 -22.52 15.26 -14.53
N SER A 782 -21.79 14.45 -15.30
CA SER A 782 -22.37 13.60 -16.34
C SER A 782 -21.64 12.26 -16.41
N VAL A 783 -22.30 11.24 -16.93
CA VAL A 783 -21.63 9.99 -17.33
C VAL A 783 -22.01 9.73 -18.78
N LYS A 784 -21.01 9.59 -19.63
CA LYS A 784 -21.18 9.43 -21.08
C LYS A 784 -20.68 8.06 -21.50
N ALA A 785 -21.33 7.50 -22.53
CA ALA A 785 -20.79 6.34 -23.25
C ALA A 785 -19.33 6.64 -23.56
N ALA A 786 -18.43 5.67 -23.42
CA ALA A 786 -17.09 5.86 -23.94
C ALA A 786 -17.22 6.20 -25.42
N SER A 787 -16.98 7.46 -25.77
CA SER A 787 -16.69 7.82 -27.14
C SER A 787 -15.52 6.94 -27.50
N ALA A 788 -15.73 5.97 -28.42
CA ALA A 788 -14.67 5.15 -28.96
C ALA A 788 -13.51 6.11 -29.23
N PRO A 789 -12.36 5.94 -28.56
CA PRO A 789 -11.41 7.03 -28.37
C PRO A 789 -11.15 7.59 -29.75
N VAL A 790 -11.49 8.87 -29.95
CA VAL A 790 -11.20 9.59 -31.19
C VAL A 790 -9.70 9.77 -31.16
N ARG A 791 -9.00 8.68 -31.46
CA ARG A 791 -7.57 8.55 -31.45
C ARG A 791 -7.12 9.61 -32.43
N PRO A 792 -6.49 10.68 -31.93
CA PRO A 792 -6.16 11.79 -32.79
C PRO A 792 -5.26 11.24 -33.89
N LYS A 793 -5.51 11.72 -35.10
CA LYS A 793 -4.79 11.25 -36.27
C LYS A 793 -3.45 11.97 -36.31
N ALA A 794 -2.37 11.21 -36.28
CA ALA A 794 -1.03 11.75 -36.46
C ALA A 794 -0.74 11.85 -37.97
N GLU A 795 -0.58 13.08 -38.43
CA GLU A 795 0.01 13.39 -39.73
C GLU A 795 1.54 13.26 -39.68
N PHE A 796 2.14 12.80 -40.78
CA PHE A 796 3.60 12.71 -40.91
C PHE A 796 4.24 14.11 -40.95
N GLU A 797 5.49 14.22 -40.49
CA GLU A 797 6.25 15.47 -40.39
C GLU A 797 5.67 16.53 -39.43
N VAL A 798 4.53 16.28 -38.79
CA VAL A 798 3.94 17.19 -37.80
C VAL A 798 4.50 16.91 -36.41
N THR A 799 5.05 17.95 -35.77
CA THR A 799 5.51 17.88 -34.38
C THR A 799 4.35 18.17 -33.43
N TYR A 800 4.09 17.25 -32.52
CA TYR A 800 3.03 17.29 -31.53
C TYR A 800 3.60 17.71 -30.18
N LEU A 801 3.45 19.00 -29.84
CA LEU A 801 3.93 19.56 -28.57
C LEU A 801 3.00 19.13 -27.43
N THR A 802 3.54 18.52 -26.39
CA THR A 802 2.78 17.93 -25.27
C THR A 802 2.70 18.81 -24.03
N ARG A 803 2.87 20.11 -24.24
CA ARG A 803 2.63 21.19 -23.27
C ARG A 803 1.15 21.59 -23.15
N SER A 804 0.82 22.39 -22.15
CA SER A 804 -0.46 23.08 -22.02
C SER A 804 -0.78 23.86 -23.30
N HIS A 805 -2.03 23.72 -23.78
CA HIS A 805 -2.48 24.25 -25.08
C HIS A 805 -1.70 23.75 -26.33
N GLY A 806 -0.80 22.76 -26.17
CA GLY A 806 -0.08 22.13 -27.28
C GLY A 806 -0.94 21.14 -28.07
N ASN A 807 -0.69 21.03 -29.37
CA ASN A 807 -1.40 20.12 -30.28
C ASN A 807 -1.19 18.63 -29.96
N GLY A 808 -0.17 18.27 -29.17
CA GLY A 808 0.11 16.90 -28.74
C GLY A 808 -0.59 16.46 -27.45
N ALA A 809 -1.15 17.38 -26.65
CA ALA A 809 -1.78 17.03 -25.38
C ALA A 809 -2.95 16.03 -25.52
N GLY A 810 -3.71 16.12 -26.62
CA GLY A 810 -4.82 15.21 -26.92
C GLY A 810 -4.43 13.77 -27.29
N PHE A 811 -3.13 13.49 -27.45
CA PHE A 811 -2.61 12.17 -27.81
C PHE A 811 -2.24 11.31 -26.58
N LEU A 812 -2.10 11.94 -25.41
CA LEU A 812 -1.75 11.29 -24.14
C LEU A 812 -2.96 10.49 -23.60
N SER A 813 -2.79 9.20 -23.29
CA SER A 813 -3.91 8.31 -22.90
C SER A 813 -3.86 7.79 -21.46
N GLU A 814 -2.68 7.46 -20.92
CA GLU A 814 -2.51 7.04 -19.50
C GLU A 814 -1.10 7.39 -18.98
N GLY A 815 -0.93 7.44 -17.65
CA GLY A 815 0.36 7.55 -16.95
C GLY A 815 1.05 8.93 -16.94
N PHE A 816 0.52 9.93 -17.64
CA PHE A 816 1.00 11.31 -17.62
C PHE A 816 0.23 12.17 -16.60
N TYR A 817 0.90 13.18 -16.03
CA TYR A 817 0.27 14.26 -15.28
C TYR A 817 -0.39 15.28 -16.23
N ALA A 818 -1.03 16.32 -15.68
CA ALA A 818 -1.52 17.44 -16.47
C ALA A 818 -0.36 18.13 -17.23
N PRO A 819 -0.52 18.47 -18.53
CA PRO A 819 0.46 19.25 -19.27
C PRO A 819 0.73 20.63 -18.66
N GLU A 820 2.00 20.99 -18.56
CA GLU A 820 2.54 22.26 -18.04
C GLU A 820 2.96 23.19 -19.19
N GLU A 821 3.45 24.40 -18.89
CA GLU A 821 3.71 25.45 -19.90
C GLU A 821 4.61 24.98 -21.07
N ASP A 822 5.59 24.10 -20.83
CA ASP A 822 6.57 23.66 -21.84
C ASP A 822 6.61 22.14 -22.10
N PHE A 823 6.05 21.30 -21.22
CA PHE A 823 6.15 19.84 -21.31
C PHE A 823 5.01 19.15 -20.53
N VAL A 824 4.97 17.83 -20.55
CA VAL A 824 4.19 17.02 -19.61
C VAL A 824 5.10 16.10 -18.80
N TRP A 825 4.81 15.94 -17.50
CA TRP A 825 5.49 14.96 -16.67
C TRP A 825 4.87 13.57 -16.79
N LEU A 826 5.74 12.58 -16.89
CA LEU A 826 5.44 11.17 -16.70
C LEU A 826 5.43 10.83 -15.20
N GLY A 827 4.45 10.03 -14.77
CA GLY A 827 4.25 9.64 -13.38
C GLY A 827 5.10 8.45 -12.92
N SER A 828 4.60 7.74 -11.90
CA SER A 828 5.22 6.54 -11.35
C SER A 828 4.95 5.25 -12.13
N GLY A 829 3.90 5.24 -12.96
CA GLY A 829 3.58 4.16 -13.89
C GLY A 829 4.10 4.40 -15.31
N PRO A 830 3.96 3.41 -16.21
CA PRO A 830 4.19 3.62 -17.64
C PRO A 830 3.20 4.63 -18.21
N GLY A 831 3.67 5.50 -19.09
CA GLY A 831 2.84 6.49 -19.79
C GLY A 831 2.59 6.05 -21.21
N ARG A 832 1.41 6.37 -21.74
CA ARG A 832 0.98 5.88 -23.05
C ARG A 832 0.41 6.97 -23.92
N ILE A 833 0.69 6.83 -25.21
CA ILE A 833 0.19 7.69 -26.29
C ILE A 833 -0.49 6.75 -27.31
N ASP A 834 -1.75 7.02 -27.66
CA ASP A 834 -2.50 6.19 -28.62
C ASP A 834 -3.04 7.06 -29.77
N PHE A 835 -2.69 6.73 -31.02
CA PHE A 835 -3.09 7.50 -32.20
C PHE A 835 -3.28 6.63 -33.45
N LEU A 836 -3.74 7.26 -34.54
CA LEU A 836 -3.91 6.63 -35.86
C LEU A 836 -2.96 7.29 -36.88
N ILE A 837 -2.42 6.49 -37.81
CA ILE A 837 -1.68 6.96 -39.00
C ILE A 837 -2.28 6.35 -40.28
N ASP A 838 -2.18 7.05 -41.41
CA ASP A 838 -2.76 6.62 -42.69
C ASP A 838 -1.90 5.61 -43.48
N ASN A 839 -0.57 5.76 -43.44
CA ASN A 839 0.34 5.01 -44.30
C ASN A 839 1.20 4.05 -43.48
N VAL A 840 0.71 2.82 -43.35
CA VAL A 840 1.33 1.75 -42.53
C VAL A 840 2.37 0.91 -43.26
N ASP A 841 2.40 1.00 -44.60
CA ASP A 841 3.25 0.15 -45.46
C ASP A 841 4.63 0.78 -45.73
N ALA A 842 4.80 2.07 -45.45
CA ALA A 842 6.07 2.76 -45.51
C ALA A 842 6.91 2.48 -44.24
N PRO A 843 8.25 2.40 -44.32
CA PRO A 843 9.11 2.37 -43.14
C PRO A 843 8.99 3.71 -42.39
N LEU A 844 8.87 3.66 -41.07
CA LEU A 844 8.58 4.85 -40.25
C LEU A 844 9.69 5.15 -39.25
N VAL A 845 9.80 6.42 -38.89
CA VAL A 845 10.65 6.92 -37.81
C VAL A 845 9.77 7.64 -36.79
N LEU A 846 9.96 7.32 -35.51
CA LEU A 846 9.36 8.02 -34.39
C LEU A 846 10.44 8.89 -33.72
N ARG A 847 10.19 10.20 -33.63
CA ARG A 847 11.02 11.14 -32.89
C ARG A 847 10.35 11.52 -31.58
N LEU A 848 11.10 11.52 -30.49
CA LEU A 848 10.64 11.84 -29.15
C LEU A 848 11.58 12.88 -28.53
N TRP A 849 11.02 13.97 -28.01
CA TRP A 849 11.76 14.96 -27.23
C TRP A 849 11.52 14.73 -25.75
N LEU A 850 12.50 14.10 -25.10
CA LEU A 850 12.41 13.61 -23.72
C LEU A 850 13.50 14.20 -22.85
N ALA A 851 13.16 14.57 -21.61
CA ALA A 851 14.11 14.88 -20.55
C ALA A 851 13.92 13.90 -19.38
N GLY A 852 15.00 13.57 -18.68
CA GLY A 852 14.96 12.75 -17.48
C GLY A 852 14.86 13.61 -16.24
N TYR A 853 13.95 13.28 -15.31
CA TYR A 853 14.13 13.77 -13.94
C TYR A 853 15.29 13.00 -13.33
N ARG A 854 16.48 13.63 -13.20
CA ARG A 854 17.59 12.99 -12.48
C ARG A 854 17.18 12.72 -11.04
N SER A 855 17.42 11.49 -10.61
CA SER A 855 17.35 11.11 -9.20
C SER A 855 18.34 11.97 -8.41
N ARG A 856 17.85 12.97 -7.67
CA ARG A 856 18.70 13.81 -6.80
C ARG A 856 19.27 13.03 -5.60
N SER A 857 18.78 11.82 -5.35
CA SER A 857 19.28 10.89 -4.32
C SER A 857 20.55 10.13 -4.71
N ASP A 858 20.86 9.98 -6.01
CA ASP A 858 22.06 9.24 -6.46
C ASP A 858 22.73 9.76 -7.74
N GLY A 859 22.24 10.87 -8.30
CA GLY A 859 22.74 11.49 -9.53
C GLY A 859 22.52 10.66 -10.80
N SER A 860 21.79 9.53 -10.72
CA SER A 860 21.61 8.64 -11.86
C SER A 860 20.67 9.25 -12.90
N SER A 861 21.11 9.19 -14.16
CA SER A 861 20.28 9.55 -15.31
C SER A 861 19.08 8.59 -15.40
N GLN A 862 17.89 9.17 -15.55
CA GLN A 862 16.68 8.42 -15.86
C GLN A 862 16.88 7.58 -17.11
N SER A 863 16.29 6.39 -17.15
CA SER A 863 16.17 5.61 -18.37
C SER A 863 14.72 5.18 -18.60
N VAL A 864 14.25 5.32 -19.85
CA VAL A 864 12.89 4.96 -20.27
C VAL A 864 12.97 3.82 -21.27
N GLU A 865 12.36 2.69 -20.93
CA GLU A 865 12.12 1.59 -21.86
C GLU A 865 10.89 1.93 -22.72
N ILE A 866 11.01 1.79 -24.03
CA ILE A 866 10.00 2.23 -24.99
C ILE A 866 9.42 1.03 -25.72
N PHE A 867 8.10 0.91 -25.74
CA PHE A 867 7.38 -0.10 -26.51
C PHE A 867 6.48 0.56 -27.55
N VAL A 868 6.41 -0.01 -28.75
CA VAL A 868 5.41 0.35 -29.76
C VAL A 868 4.56 -0.89 -30.02
N ASN A 869 3.24 -0.75 -29.87
CA ASN A 869 2.27 -1.85 -30.03
C ASN A 869 2.66 -3.12 -29.24
N ARG A 870 3.16 -2.93 -28.01
CA ARG A 870 3.67 -3.95 -27.07
C ARG A 870 5.02 -4.61 -27.43
N VAL A 871 5.65 -4.24 -28.54
CA VAL A 871 7.02 -4.68 -28.89
C VAL A 871 8.03 -3.72 -28.26
N SER A 872 9.03 -4.22 -27.53
CA SER A 872 10.10 -3.38 -26.95
C SER A 872 11.04 -2.88 -28.05
N MET A 873 11.29 -1.57 -28.08
CA MET A 873 11.96 -0.86 -29.17
C MET A 873 13.36 -0.40 -28.81
N SER A 874 13.52 0.15 -27.62
CA SER A 874 14.80 0.67 -27.10
C SER A 874 14.68 0.98 -25.61
N THR A 875 15.82 1.12 -24.93
CA THR A 875 15.91 1.79 -23.63
C THR A 875 16.75 3.04 -23.80
N LEU A 876 16.13 4.21 -23.67
CA LEU A 876 16.81 5.50 -23.77
C LEU A 876 17.33 5.91 -22.40
N THR A 877 18.55 6.42 -22.31
CA THR A 877 19.05 7.13 -21.12
C THR A 877 18.91 8.63 -21.38
N LEU A 878 18.19 9.33 -20.50
CA LEU A 878 17.78 10.72 -20.70
C LEU A 878 18.70 11.70 -19.95
N THR A 879 18.82 12.92 -20.48
CA THR A 879 19.48 14.06 -19.83
C THR A 879 18.46 15.00 -19.18
N ASP A 880 18.91 15.90 -18.29
CA ASP A 880 18.03 16.86 -17.61
C ASP A 880 17.41 17.89 -18.57
N GLU A 881 18.11 18.15 -19.68
CA GLU A 881 17.58 18.89 -20.83
C GLU A 881 16.90 17.93 -21.80
N ALA A 882 15.77 18.37 -22.36
CA ALA A 882 15.03 17.61 -23.36
C ALA A 882 15.86 17.43 -24.64
N LYS A 883 16.11 16.18 -25.02
CA LYS A 883 16.83 15.84 -26.26
C LYS A 883 15.94 15.07 -27.21
N GLU A 884 16.22 15.24 -28.49
CA GLU A 884 15.64 14.45 -29.55
C GLU A 884 16.20 13.03 -29.52
N HIS A 885 15.31 12.05 -29.56
CA HIS A 885 15.62 10.64 -29.69
C HIS A 885 14.86 10.07 -30.88
N VAL A 886 15.60 9.39 -31.77
CA VAL A 886 15.10 8.88 -33.05
C VAL A 886 14.98 7.36 -32.96
N LEU A 887 13.83 6.81 -33.36
CA LEU A 887 13.51 5.38 -33.30
C LEU A 887 12.94 4.90 -34.63
N SER A 888 13.68 4.10 -35.39
CA SER A 888 13.14 3.40 -36.57
C SER A 888 12.14 2.32 -36.15
N LEU A 889 11.00 2.27 -36.84
CA LEU A 889 9.91 1.32 -36.59
C LEU A 889 10.00 0.12 -37.56
N PRO A 890 10.04 -1.14 -37.08
CA PRO A 890 10.02 -2.33 -37.93
C PRO A 890 8.78 -2.37 -38.83
N GLN A 891 8.96 -2.84 -40.06
CA GLN A 891 7.84 -3.05 -40.98
C GLN A 891 6.84 -4.05 -40.37
N GLY A 892 5.54 -3.70 -40.40
CA GLY A 892 4.47 -4.49 -39.77
C GLY A 892 4.28 -4.30 -38.25
N ILE A 893 5.06 -3.46 -37.57
CA ILE A 893 4.79 -3.10 -36.16
C ILE A 893 3.51 -2.27 -36.00
N VAL A 894 3.12 -1.54 -37.05
CA VAL A 894 1.82 -0.90 -37.15
C VAL A 894 0.86 -1.85 -37.86
N PRO A 895 -0.24 -2.29 -37.22
CA PRO A 895 -1.25 -3.11 -37.87
C PRO A 895 -1.96 -2.31 -38.97
N SER A 896 -2.59 -3.03 -39.92
CA SER A 896 -3.36 -2.46 -41.04
C SER A 896 -4.49 -1.50 -40.64
N SER A 897 -4.86 -1.46 -39.36
CA SER A 897 -5.80 -0.48 -38.78
C SER A 897 -5.21 0.91 -38.52
N GLY A 898 -3.93 1.14 -38.82
CA GLY A 898 -3.24 2.42 -38.58
C GLY A 898 -2.95 2.73 -37.11
N HIS A 899 -3.33 1.84 -36.18
CA HIS A 899 -3.22 2.09 -34.75
C HIS A 899 -1.79 2.00 -34.24
N MET A 900 -1.29 3.10 -33.66
CA MET A 900 -0.02 3.16 -32.97
C MET A 900 -0.23 3.43 -31.49
N SER A 901 0.36 2.58 -30.65
CA SER A 901 0.33 2.67 -29.20
C SER A 901 1.76 2.71 -28.68
N LEU A 902 2.21 3.89 -28.24
CA LEU A 902 3.54 4.09 -27.65
C LEU A 902 3.43 3.99 -26.13
N LEU A 903 4.24 3.13 -25.51
CA LEU A 903 4.36 3.02 -24.06
C LEU A 903 5.77 3.43 -23.62
N LEU A 904 5.86 4.43 -22.75
CA LEU A 904 7.07 4.93 -22.11
C LEU A 904 7.12 4.40 -20.67
N LYS A 905 8.04 3.48 -20.38
CA LYS A 905 8.18 2.85 -19.06
C LYS A 905 9.43 3.38 -18.35
N PRO A 906 9.30 4.27 -17.37
CA PRO A 906 10.44 4.83 -16.65
C PRO A 906 11.03 3.79 -15.69
N LYS A 907 12.35 3.83 -15.48
CA LYS A 907 13.05 2.92 -14.57
C LYS A 907 12.87 3.29 -13.10
N HIS A 908 12.74 4.57 -12.80
CA HIS A 908 12.45 5.09 -11.47
C HIS A 908 11.52 6.29 -11.54
N SER A 909 10.92 6.65 -10.41
CA SER A 909 10.10 7.84 -10.25
C SER A 909 10.22 8.34 -8.80
N SER A 910 10.13 9.64 -8.57
CA SER A 910 10.42 10.25 -7.27
C SER A 910 9.79 11.64 -7.15
N HIS A 911 9.52 12.09 -5.93
CA HIS A 911 9.13 13.47 -5.68
C HIS A 911 10.17 14.48 -6.18
N ALA A 912 9.74 15.68 -6.60
CA ALA A 912 10.71 16.74 -6.84
C ALA A 912 11.15 17.32 -5.51
N VAL A 913 12.46 17.38 -5.29
CA VAL A 913 13.06 17.80 -4.02
C VAL A 913 13.95 19.02 -4.25
N GLY A 914 13.68 20.10 -3.52
CA GLY A 914 14.44 21.35 -3.58
C GLY A 914 15.86 21.20 -3.06
N ARG A 915 16.68 22.25 -3.21
CA ARG A 915 18.08 22.27 -2.72
C ARG A 915 18.22 22.06 -1.20
N THR A 916 17.13 22.24 -0.47
CA THR A 916 17.01 22.11 1.00
C THR A 916 16.51 20.75 1.47
N GLY A 917 16.31 19.76 0.57
CA GLY A 917 15.75 18.45 0.94
C GLY A 917 14.23 18.45 1.16
N THR A 918 13.58 19.62 1.13
CA THR A 918 12.12 19.76 1.15
C THR A 918 11.53 19.33 -0.20
N ILE A 919 10.45 18.55 -0.16
CA ILE A 919 9.65 18.24 -1.35
C ILE A 919 9.10 19.56 -1.92
N THR A 920 9.56 19.92 -3.11
CA THR A 920 9.10 21.09 -3.87
C THR A 920 7.96 20.73 -4.83
N ASP A 921 7.81 19.45 -5.17
CA ASP A 921 6.67 18.93 -5.90
C ASP A 921 6.20 17.61 -5.27
N PRO A 922 4.97 17.55 -4.72
CA PRO A 922 4.43 16.34 -4.10
C PRO A 922 4.04 15.27 -5.14
N ARG A 923 4.11 15.54 -6.45
CA ARG A 923 3.90 14.53 -7.50
C ARG A 923 5.14 13.63 -7.64
N ILE A 924 4.94 12.39 -8.10
CA ILE A 924 6.01 11.40 -8.26
C ILE A 924 6.46 11.42 -9.73
N LEU A 925 7.48 12.22 -10.02
CA LEU A 925 7.95 12.55 -11.37
C LEU A 925 8.98 11.53 -11.87
N SER A 926 9.01 11.26 -13.17
CA SER A 926 9.99 10.35 -13.78
C SER A 926 10.70 10.92 -15.02
N ALA A 927 9.96 11.37 -16.03
CA ALA A 927 10.51 11.93 -17.27
C ALA A 927 9.60 13.05 -17.80
N GLN A 928 10.18 14.07 -18.43
CA GLN A 928 9.42 15.06 -19.19
C GLN A 928 9.27 14.59 -20.63
N MET A 929 8.12 14.85 -21.24
CA MET A 929 7.96 14.82 -22.68
C MET A 929 7.55 16.20 -23.18
N VAL A 930 8.36 16.75 -24.08
CA VAL A 930 8.14 18.05 -24.72
C VAL A 930 7.30 17.87 -26.00
N ALA A 931 7.64 16.85 -26.79
CA ALA A 931 6.98 16.58 -28.06
C ALA A 931 7.22 15.15 -28.57
N PHE A 932 6.44 14.76 -29.58
CA PHE A 932 6.77 13.65 -30.48
C PHE A 932 6.42 13.99 -31.94
N ARG A 933 6.96 13.23 -32.89
CA ARG A 933 6.67 13.31 -34.33
C ARG A 933 6.80 11.93 -34.96
N VAL A 934 5.97 11.63 -35.96
CA VAL A 934 6.17 10.45 -36.84
C VAL A 934 6.59 10.95 -38.23
N GLU A 935 7.59 10.31 -38.81
CA GLU A 935 8.16 10.60 -40.12
C GLU A 935 8.18 9.33 -40.97
N VAL A 936 8.22 9.49 -42.30
CA VAL A 936 8.52 8.37 -43.20
C VAL A 936 10.03 8.27 -43.36
N ALA A 937 10.61 7.09 -43.14
CA ALA A 937 12.05 6.91 -43.23
C ALA A 937 12.55 7.12 -44.67
N GLU A 938 13.47 8.07 -44.87
CA GLU A 938 14.24 8.16 -46.11
C GLU A 938 15.03 6.86 -46.31
N THR A 939 14.49 5.98 -47.14
CA THR A 939 14.98 4.61 -47.24
C THR A 939 16.15 4.58 -48.20
N VAL A 940 17.36 4.42 -47.68
CA VAL A 940 18.54 4.24 -48.53
C VAL A 940 18.43 2.88 -49.23
N THR A 941 18.50 2.91 -50.56
CA THR A 941 18.56 1.71 -51.39
C THR A 941 20.01 1.21 -51.44
N LEU A 942 20.28 0.03 -50.89
CA LEU A 942 21.57 -0.64 -51.02
C LEU A 942 21.58 -1.49 -52.30
N GLU A 943 22.34 -1.04 -53.29
CA GLU A 943 22.52 -1.75 -54.56
C GLU A 943 23.41 -2.99 -54.40
N LEU A 944 23.10 -4.06 -55.15
CA LEU A 944 23.92 -5.27 -55.17
C LEU A 944 25.33 -4.94 -55.71
N GLY A 945 26.36 -5.32 -54.96
CA GLY A 945 27.75 -4.99 -55.28
C GLY A 945 28.22 -3.62 -54.82
N ARG A 946 27.33 -2.75 -54.28
CA ARG A 946 27.70 -1.42 -53.76
C ARG A 946 28.06 -1.51 -52.28
N GLU A 947 29.32 -1.22 -51.96
CA GLU A 947 29.80 -1.16 -50.58
C GLU A 947 29.48 0.20 -49.95
N MET A 948 28.78 0.19 -48.82
CA MET A 948 28.40 1.40 -48.07
C MET A 948 29.31 1.57 -46.86
N ASN A 949 30.14 2.62 -46.86
CA ASN A 949 30.97 3.00 -45.72
C ASN A 949 30.12 3.70 -44.66
N LEU A 950 30.10 3.21 -43.41
CA LEU A 950 29.23 3.72 -42.34
C LEU A 950 29.67 5.05 -41.71
N ALA A 951 30.86 5.54 -42.03
CA ALA A 951 31.26 6.92 -41.71
C ALA A 951 30.83 7.93 -42.78
N SER A 952 30.34 7.49 -43.93
CA SER A 952 29.87 8.40 -44.99
C SER A 952 28.57 9.11 -44.60
N PRO A 953 28.33 10.35 -45.06
CA PRO A 953 27.04 11.03 -44.86
C PRO A 953 25.85 10.25 -45.44
N GLU A 954 26.04 9.57 -46.58
CA GLU A 954 25.00 8.77 -47.25
C GLU A 954 24.53 7.59 -46.38
N SER A 955 25.45 6.94 -45.68
CA SER A 955 25.12 5.86 -44.74
C SER A 955 24.37 6.31 -43.48
N ALA A 956 24.31 7.61 -43.18
CA ALA A 956 23.67 8.10 -41.96
C ALA A 956 22.18 7.76 -41.90
N ALA A 957 21.49 7.76 -43.05
CA ALA A 957 20.10 7.32 -43.16
C ALA A 957 19.92 5.80 -43.10
N MET A 958 20.99 5.00 -43.21
CA MET A 958 20.95 3.55 -42.94
C MET A 958 21.09 3.22 -41.44
N VAL A 959 21.50 4.16 -40.60
CA VAL A 959 21.77 3.92 -39.17
C VAL A 959 20.48 4.07 -38.37
N ALA A 960 19.87 2.94 -37.97
CA ALA A 960 18.55 2.90 -37.33
C ALA A 960 18.60 3.09 -35.81
N ARG A 961 19.50 2.39 -35.10
CA ARG A 961 19.76 2.59 -33.65
C ARG A 961 21.11 2.03 -33.21
N GLY A 962 21.59 2.46 -32.04
CA GLY A 962 22.70 1.79 -31.34
C GLY A 962 24.10 2.09 -31.88
N PHE A 963 24.23 2.99 -32.85
CA PHE A 963 25.51 3.49 -33.33
C PHE A 963 25.79 4.90 -32.82
N SER A 964 27.07 5.14 -32.56
CA SER A 964 27.63 6.47 -32.31
C SER A 964 27.69 7.35 -33.57
N HIS A 965 28.12 8.61 -33.39
CA HIS A 965 28.50 9.49 -34.48
C HIS A 965 29.62 8.89 -35.34
N ALA A 966 29.70 9.30 -36.62
CA ALA A 966 30.74 8.86 -37.53
C ALA A 966 32.14 9.28 -37.03
N GLU A 967 33.05 8.31 -36.95
CA GLU A 967 34.48 8.53 -36.75
C GLU A 967 35.21 8.29 -38.08
N THR A 968 36.54 8.48 -38.14
CA THR A 968 37.28 8.40 -39.41
C THR A 968 37.31 6.97 -39.96
N GLY A 969 36.35 6.65 -40.83
CA GLY A 969 36.26 5.38 -41.57
C GLY A 969 35.26 4.35 -41.01
N PHE A 970 34.70 4.57 -39.82
CA PHE A 970 33.77 3.65 -39.16
C PHE A 970 32.79 4.34 -38.20
N ARG A 971 31.83 3.59 -37.67
CA ARG A 971 31.04 3.94 -36.47
C ARG A 971 31.23 2.90 -35.38
N TRP A 972 31.25 3.32 -34.12
CA TRP A 972 31.08 2.38 -33.01
C TRP A 972 29.62 2.03 -32.80
N ILE A 973 29.36 0.78 -32.40
CA ILE A 973 28.17 0.41 -31.66
C ILE A 973 28.34 0.88 -30.21
N ASP A 974 27.41 1.70 -29.73
CA ASP A 974 27.35 2.21 -28.35
C ASP A 974 26.28 1.42 -27.59
N GLY A 975 26.74 0.53 -26.71
CA GLY A 975 25.97 -0.58 -26.15
C GLY A 975 26.27 -1.91 -26.86
N THR A 976 25.35 -2.87 -26.70
CA THR A 976 25.49 -4.27 -27.17
C THR A 976 24.73 -4.56 -28.46
N SER A 977 24.02 -3.60 -29.05
CA SER A 977 23.29 -3.76 -30.32
C SER A 977 23.43 -2.51 -31.17
N GLY A 978 23.75 -2.70 -32.45
CA GLY A 978 23.62 -1.68 -33.49
C GLY A 978 22.75 -2.21 -34.62
N VAL A 979 21.76 -1.42 -35.07
CA VAL A 979 20.83 -1.78 -36.14
C VAL A 979 21.00 -0.87 -37.34
N LEU A 980 21.07 -1.47 -38.52
CA LEU A 980 21.03 -0.81 -39.81
C LEU A 980 19.70 -1.12 -40.51
N ALA A 981 19.14 -0.18 -41.27
CA ALA A 981 17.93 -0.35 -42.05
C ALA A 981 18.13 0.16 -43.49
N PHE A 982 17.82 -0.65 -44.50
CA PHE A 982 17.96 -0.28 -45.92
C PHE A 982 17.03 -1.12 -46.81
N ALA A 983 16.66 -0.61 -47.97
CA ALA A 983 15.98 -1.42 -48.99
C ALA A 983 17.03 -2.06 -49.92
N PRO A 984 17.02 -3.38 -50.15
CA PRO A 984 17.83 -3.98 -51.21
C PRO A 984 17.26 -3.59 -52.59
N ALA A 985 18.12 -3.17 -53.54
CA ALA A 985 17.67 -2.66 -54.84
C ALA A 985 16.86 -3.65 -55.70
N SER A 986 17.08 -4.96 -55.51
CA SER A 986 16.24 -6.04 -56.05
C SER A 986 16.53 -7.35 -55.31
N THR A 987 15.48 -8.11 -55.02
CA THR A 987 15.56 -9.47 -54.45
C THR A 987 14.81 -10.45 -55.35
N ASP A 988 15.29 -10.64 -56.58
CA ASP A 988 14.75 -11.65 -57.51
C ASP A 988 14.67 -13.02 -56.81
N GLY A 989 13.44 -13.50 -56.64
CA GLY A 989 13.00 -14.39 -55.55
C GLY A 989 13.49 -15.85 -55.61
N GLY A 990 14.81 -16.06 -55.62
CA GLY A 990 15.42 -17.38 -55.57
C GLY A 990 16.95 -17.42 -55.51
N ARG A 991 17.66 -16.32 -55.80
CA ARG A 991 19.14 -16.32 -55.75
C ARG A 991 19.66 -16.25 -54.31
N PRO A 992 20.75 -16.96 -53.96
CA PRO A 992 21.43 -16.79 -52.68
C PRO A 992 22.01 -15.38 -52.57
N LEU A 993 21.78 -14.73 -51.44
CA LEU A 993 22.32 -13.41 -51.13
C LEU A 993 23.25 -13.50 -49.93
N SER A 994 24.41 -12.87 -50.04
CA SER A 994 25.41 -12.77 -48.99
C SER A 994 25.50 -11.33 -48.51
N LEU A 995 25.40 -11.13 -47.20
CA LEU A 995 25.68 -9.88 -46.53
C LEU A 995 27.16 -9.86 -46.13
N ILE A 996 27.89 -8.88 -46.60
CA ILE A 996 29.31 -8.68 -46.29
C ILE A 996 29.39 -7.51 -45.30
N VAL A 997 30.00 -7.75 -44.15
CA VAL A 997 30.11 -6.79 -43.04
C VAL A 997 31.57 -6.67 -42.64
N GLU A 998 32.11 -5.45 -42.67
CA GLU A 998 33.49 -5.15 -42.24
C GLU A 998 33.48 -4.58 -40.81
N ILE A 999 33.99 -5.37 -39.86
CA ILE A 999 33.96 -5.04 -38.43
C ILE A 999 35.28 -5.37 -37.73
N ALA A 1000 35.53 -4.64 -36.64
CA ALA A 1000 36.58 -4.93 -35.67
C ALA A 1000 36.01 -4.83 -34.24
N GLY A 1001 36.26 -5.84 -33.41
CA GLY A 1001 35.87 -5.89 -32.02
C GLY A 1001 36.82 -5.11 -31.12
N ARG A 1002 36.32 -4.59 -30.00
CA ARG A 1002 37.17 -3.91 -29.02
C ARG A 1002 37.42 -4.75 -27.78
N LYS A 1003 38.70 -4.85 -27.41
CA LYS A 1003 39.15 -5.52 -26.18
C LYS A 1003 38.65 -4.74 -24.95
N GLN A 1004 37.95 -5.42 -24.05
CA GLN A 1004 37.43 -4.82 -22.81
C GLN A 1004 38.51 -4.86 -21.72
N GLY A 1005 39.35 -3.82 -21.67
CA GLY A 1005 40.48 -3.71 -20.73
C GLY A 1005 41.73 -4.48 -21.18
N SER A 1006 42.86 -4.25 -20.49
CA SER A 1006 44.19 -4.74 -20.88
C SER A 1006 44.29 -6.27 -21.01
N GLY A 1007 43.50 -7.03 -20.24
CA GLY A 1007 43.44 -8.49 -20.27
C GLY A 1007 42.14 -9.11 -20.80
N GLY A 1008 41.16 -8.34 -21.27
CA GLY A 1008 39.83 -8.86 -21.62
C GLY A 1008 39.81 -9.70 -22.90
N ALA A 1009 38.85 -10.62 -23.01
CA ALA A 1009 38.51 -11.27 -24.28
C ALA A 1009 37.60 -10.36 -25.12
N PHE A 1010 37.72 -10.47 -26.44
CA PHE A 1010 36.92 -9.71 -27.41
C PHE A 1010 35.42 -10.09 -27.40
N PRO A 1011 34.54 -9.21 -27.90
CA PRO A 1011 33.13 -9.54 -28.14
C PRO A 1011 32.97 -10.53 -29.30
N THR A 1012 32.06 -11.49 -29.11
CA THR A 1012 31.41 -12.18 -30.23
C THR A 1012 30.27 -11.30 -30.77
N CYS A 1013 29.96 -11.39 -32.06
CA CYS A 1013 28.89 -10.64 -32.72
C CYS A 1013 27.87 -11.60 -33.36
N THR A 1014 26.66 -11.67 -32.83
CA THR A 1014 25.54 -12.36 -33.49
C THR A 1014 24.88 -11.41 -34.49
N VAL A 1015 24.76 -11.82 -35.74
CA VAL A 1015 24.14 -11.03 -36.81
C VAL A 1015 22.74 -11.56 -37.06
N MET A 1016 21.75 -10.68 -36.91
CA MET A 1016 20.35 -10.93 -37.24
C MET A 1016 19.98 -10.17 -38.50
N VAL A 1017 19.26 -10.80 -39.43
CA VAL A 1017 18.63 -10.13 -40.58
C VAL A 1017 17.11 -10.31 -40.45
N ASN A 1018 16.36 -9.21 -40.39
CA ASN A 1018 14.91 -9.22 -40.18
C ASN A 1018 14.47 -10.09 -38.98
N SER A 1019 15.16 -9.92 -37.84
CA SER A 1019 15.00 -10.70 -36.61
C SER A 1019 15.27 -12.20 -36.71
N ILE A 1020 15.86 -12.68 -37.81
CA ILE A 1020 16.30 -14.08 -37.99
C ILE A 1020 17.83 -14.14 -37.89
N MET A 1021 18.35 -15.05 -37.04
CA MET A 1021 19.79 -15.23 -36.87
C MET A 1021 20.43 -15.74 -38.17
N ALA A 1022 21.41 -14.99 -38.68
CA ALA A 1022 22.14 -15.32 -39.91
C ALA A 1022 23.53 -15.90 -39.62
N ALA A 1023 24.25 -15.36 -38.63
CA ALA A 1023 25.55 -15.87 -38.19
C ALA A 1023 25.90 -15.47 -36.75
N THR A 1024 26.91 -16.11 -36.17
CA THR A 1024 27.68 -15.56 -35.05
C THR A 1024 29.15 -15.50 -35.44
N LEU A 1025 29.79 -14.38 -35.15
CA LEU A 1025 31.14 -14.02 -35.60
C LEU A 1025 32.07 -13.88 -34.38
N ASP A 1026 33.25 -14.48 -34.46
CA ASP A 1026 34.35 -14.18 -33.55
C ASP A 1026 35.15 -13.00 -34.11
N VAL A 1027 35.12 -11.86 -33.42
CA VAL A 1027 35.71 -10.59 -33.87
C VAL A 1027 36.86 -10.22 -32.93
N ASP A 1028 38.02 -9.88 -33.48
CA ASP A 1028 39.18 -9.35 -32.73
C ASP A 1028 39.41 -7.86 -33.08
N ASP A 1029 40.52 -7.26 -32.64
CA ASP A 1029 40.84 -5.85 -32.94
C ASP A 1029 41.25 -5.59 -34.39
N SER A 1030 41.47 -6.64 -35.20
CA SER A 1030 41.73 -6.49 -36.64
C SER A 1030 40.44 -6.22 -37.41
N GLU A 1031 40.55 -5.36 -38.42
CA GLU A 1031 39.47 -5.10 -39.37
C GLU A 1031 39.30 -6.31 -40.28
N ARG A 1032 38.14 -6.97 -40.17
CA ARG A 1032 37.83 -8.21 -40.90
C ARG A 1032 36.50 -8.10 -41.65
N ARG A 1033 36.51 -8.56 -42.90
CA ARG A 1033 35.30 -8.74 -43.71
C ARG A 1033 34.72 -10.13 -43.46
N PHE A 1034 33.49 -10.18 -42.97
CA PHE A 1034 32.73 -11.41 -42.77
C PHE A 1034 31.68 -11.55 -43.86
N VAL A 1035 31.59 -12.73 -44.49
CA VAL A 1035 30.59 -13.06 -45.52
C VAL A 1035 29.52 -13.94 -44.89
N ILE A 1036 28.30 -13.43 -44.80
CA ILE A 1036 27.18 -14.02 -44.06
C ILE A 1036 26.08 -14.38 -45.05
N GLU A 1037 25.70 -15.65 -45.13
CA GLU A 1037 24.58 -16.06 -45.99
C GLU A 1037 23.26 -15.59 -45.36
N VAL A 1038 22.46 -14.80 -46.10
CA VAL A 1038 21.19 -14.29 -45.61
C VAL A 1038 20.14 -15.41 -45.68
N PRO A 1039 19.53 -15.85 -44.56
CA PRO A 1039 18.55 -16.94 -44.57
C PRO A 1039 17.39 -16.65 -45.52
N ALA A 1040 16.91 -17.65 -46.27
CA ALA A 1040 15.81 -17.46 -47.22
C ALA A 1040 14.54 -16.90 -46.57
N SER A 1041 14.25 -17.29 -45.33
CA SER A 1041 13.16 -16.76 -44.50
C SER A 1041 13.32 -15.29 -44.10
N ALA A 1042 14.54 -14.74 -44.13
CA ALA A 1042 14.83 -13.34 -43.83
C ALA A 1042 14.69 -12.42 -45.06
N ARG A 1043 14.64 -13.00 -46.28
CA ARG A 1043 14.57 -12.26 -47.55
C ARG A 1043 13.13 -11.83 -47.85
N GLN A 1044 12.65 -10.84 -47.09
CA GLN A 1044 11.33 -10.24 -47.27
C GLN A 1044 11.39 -9.07 -48.26
N ASN A 1045 10.29 -8.78 -48.95
CA ASN A 1045 10.16 -7.59 -49.80
C ASN A 1045 9.96 -6.36 -48.90
N GLY A 1046 10.77 -5.31 -49.11
CA GLY A 1046 10.71 -4.08 -48.31
C GLY A 1046 12.03 -3.77 -47.62
N VAL A 1047 11.97 -3.14 -46.45
CA VAL A 1047 13.17 -2.69 -45.73
C VAL A 1047 13.78 -3.85 -44.95
N TRP A 1048 15.06 -4.10 -45.18
CA TRP A 1048 15.85 -5.05 -44.42
C TRP A 1048 16.45 -4.37 -43.20
N THR A 1049 16.31 -5.03 -42.05
CA THR A 1049 16.98 -4.67 -40.80
C THR A 1049 18.14 -5.64 -40.57
N VAL A 1050 19.33 -5.10 -40.33
CA VAL A 1050 20.53 -5.86 -39.94
C VAL A 1050 20.90 -5.44 -38.53
N GLU A 1051 20.79 -6.34 -37.57
CA GLU A 1051 21.17 -6.10 -36.18
C GLU A 1051 22.46 -6.85 -35.82
N LEU A 1052 23.43 -6.11 -35.30
CA LEU A 1052 24.74 -6.59 -34.88
C LEU A 1052 24.78 -6.63 -33.34
N LEU A 1053 24.61 -7.82 -32.76
CA LEU A 1053 24.53 -8.06 -31.33
C LEU A 1053 25.90 -8.45 -30.76
N ALA A 1054 26.58 -7.51 -30.12
CA ALA A 1054 27.82 -7.76 -29.42
C ALA A 1054 27.56 -8.38 -28.03
N SER A 1055 28.22 -9.49 -27.71
CA SER A 1055 28.05 -10.18 -26.41
C SER A 1055 28.55 -9.40 -25.19
N ARG A 1056 29.23 -8.26 -25.39
CA ARG A 1056 29.70 -7.36 -24.33
C ARG A 1056 29.97 -5.95 -24.87
N ALA A 1057 29.81 -4.97 -24.00
CA ALA A 1057 30.09 -3.55 -24.25
C ALA A 1057 30.64 -2.91 -22.97
N GLY A 1058 31.36 -1.79 -23.08
CA GLY A 1058 31.93 -1.12 -21.90
C GLY A 1058 32.74 0.13 -22.23
N ARG A 1059 32.98 0.97 -21.23
CA ARG A 1059 33.69 2.26 -21.37
C ARG A 1059 35.12 2.11 -21.90
N VAL A 1060 35.66 3.14 -22.54
CA VAL A 1060 37.07 3.16 -22.94
C VAL A 1060 37.91 3.54 -21.73
N LEU A 1061 38.74 2.61 -21.27
CA LEU A 1061 39.67 2.81 -20.15
C LEU A 1061 41.10 2.84 -20.68
N GLY A 1062 41.88 3.83 -20.27
CA GLY A 1062 43.32 3.91 -20.54
C GLY A 1062 44.14 2.97 -19.65
N GLU A 1063 45.45 2.96 -19.84
CA GLU A 1063 46.40 2.04 -19.15
C GLU A 1063 46.42 2.14 -17.61
N ARG A 1064 45.71 3.10 -17.01
CA ARG A 1064 45.55 3.28 -15.56
C ARG A 1064 44.09 3.26 -15.08
N GLY A 1065 43.16 2.75 -15.89
CA GLY A 1065 41.73 2.71 -15.54
C GLY A 1065 41.01 4.06 -15.63
N ILE A 1066 41.69 5.11 -16.10
CA ILE A 1066 41.09 6.42 -16.40
C ILE A 1066 40.11 6.25 -17.56
N VAL A 1067 38.88 6.76 -17.41
CA VAL A 1067 37.91 6.77 -18.49
C VAL A 1067 38.37 7.76 -19.57
N LEU A 1068 38.71 7.23 -20.75
CA LEU A 1068 39.05 8.01 -21.94
C LEU A 1068 37.81 8.31 -22.79
N ASP A 1069 36.77 7.49 -22.67
CA ASP A 1069 35.47 7.68 -23.30
C ASP A 1069 34.36 7.06 -22.43
N GLU A 1070 33.36 7.88 -22.11
CA GLU A 1070 32.21 7.51 -21.27
C GLU A 1070 31.18 6.62 -22.01
N ARG A 1071 31.24 6.55 -23.35
CA ARG A 1071 30.39 5.70 -24.19
C ARG A 1071 30.69 4.21 -23.96
N ASN A 1072 29.68 3.35 -24.03
CA ASN A 1072 29.84 1.90 -23.80
C ASN A 1072 30.14 1.17 -25.12
N LEU A 1073 31.32 1.40 -25.68
CA LEU A 1073 31.65 0.94 -27.04
C LEU A 1073 31.95 -0.57 -27.12
N SER A 1074 31.43 -1.25 -28.14
CA SER A 1074 31.60 -2.70 -28.35
C SER A 1074 32.33 -3.09 -29.65
N LEU A 1075 31.76 -2.74 -30.82
CA LEU A 1075 32.28 -3.06 -32.15
C LEU A 1075 32.47 -1.78 -32.98
N ARG A 1076 33.53 -1.72 -33.78
CA ARG A 1076 33.64 -0.79 -34.92
C ARG A 1076 33.02 -1.45 -36.14
N VAL A 1077 32.20 -0.71 -36.87
CA VAL A 1077 31.57 -1.14 -38.12
C VAL A 1077 31.95 -0.15 -39.21
N HIS A 1078 32.67 -0.66 -40.21
CA HIS A 1078 33.36 0.13 -41.23
C HIS A 1078 32.50 0.23 -42.49
N SER A 1079 32.07 -0.92 -43.01
CA SER A 1079 31.19 -0.99 -44.18
C SER A 1079 30.20 -2.15 -44.13
N ILE A 1080 29.17 -2.03 -44.97
CA ILE A 1080 28.21 -3.09 -45.27
C ILE A 1080 27.95 -3.16 -46.77
N LEU A 1081 27.83 -4.37 -47.30
CA LEU A 1081 27.68 -4.67 -48.72
C LEU A 1081 26.74 -5.86 -48.90
N LEU A 1082 25.84 -5.79 -49.89
CA LEU A 1082 25.01 -6.93 -50.29
C LEU A 1082 25.53 -7.50 -51.63
N SER A 1083 25.73 -8.82 -51.71
CA SER A 1083 26.27 -9.50 -52.89
C SER A 1083 25.40 -10.69 -53.30
N ASP A 1084 25.16 -10.84 -54.61
CA ASP A 1084 24.55 -12.03 -55.23
C ASP A 1084 25.57 -13.03 -55.77
N LYS A 1085 26.87 -12.68 -55.72
CA LYS A 1085 27.98 -13.55 -56.14
C LYS A 1085 28.51 -14.37 -54.96
N PRO A 1086 28.73 -15.69 -55.13
CA PRO A 1086 29.51 -16.47 -54.16
C PRO A 1086 30.96 -16.00 -54.19
N THR A 1087 31.40 -15.31 -53.15
CA THR A 1087 32.78 -14.81 -53.02
C THR A 1087 33.72 -15.93 -52.57
N GLU A 1088 34.85 -16.08 -53.26
CA GLU A 1088 35.78 -17.23 -53.12
C GLU A 1088 36.51 -17.31 -51.76
N ASN A 1089 36.47 -16.26 -50.94
CA ASN A 1089 37.05 -16.23 -49.59
C ASN A 1089 35.97 -16.43 -48.51
N ARG A 1090 35.68 -17.68 -48.15
CA ARG A 1090 34.92 -18.02 -46.93
C ARG A 1090 35.84 -18.04 -45.71
N VAL A 1091 35.49 -17.27 -44.68
CA VAL A 1091 35.96 -17.49 -43.30
C VAL A 1091 34.85 -18.24 -42.58
N GLU A 1092 35.16 -19.38 -41.96
CA GLU A 1092 34.13 -20.27 -41.39
C GLU A 1092 33.45 -19.65 -40.15
N ALA A 1093 32.16 -19.33 -40.27
CA ALA A 1093 31.29 -19.03 -39.14
C ALA A 1093 30.65 -20.32 -38.60
N THR A 1094 30.61 -20.49 -37.28
CA THR A 1094 30.12 -21.73 -36.66
C THR A 1094 28.59 -21.79 -36.67
N LEU A 1095 28.02 -22.78 -37.36
CA LEU A 1095 26.59 -23.09 -37.31
C LEU A 1095 26.31 -24.10 -36.18
N LEU A 1096 25.26 -23.85 -35.38
CA LEU A 1096 24.74 -24.77 -34.37
C LEU A 1096 23.36 -25.29 -34.82
N GLU A 1097 23.25 -26.60 -35.03
CA GLU A 1097 21.97 -27.24 -35.38
C GLU A 1097 21.00 -27.25 -34.19
N GLY A 1098 19.73 -26.89 -34.45
CA GLY A 1098 18.71 -26.70 -33.43
C GLY A 1098 17.91 -27.97 -33.09
N ALA A 1099 17.46 -28.07 -31.83
CA ALA A 1099 16.55 -29.12 -31.39
C ALA A 1099 15.07 -28.72 -31.56
N GLY A 1100 14.32 -29.48 -32.36
CA GLY A 1100 12.85 -29.36 -32.50
C GLY A 1100 12.07 -30.29 -31.55
N PRO A 1101 10.74 -30.09 -31.41
CA PRO A 1101 9.90 -30.80 -30.43
C PRO A 1101 9.41 -32.20 -30.89
N ALA A 1102 8.83 -32.95 -29.94
CA ALA A 1102 8.63 -34.40 -30.00
C ALA A 1102 7.46 -34.93 -30.85
N GLY A 1103 7.57 -36.18 -31.34
CA GLY A 1103 6.48 -36.93 -32.00
C GLY A 1103 6.75 -38.43 -32.25
N ARG A 1104 6.32 -39.27 -31.30
CA ARG A 1104 5.94 -40.71 -31.35
C ARG A 1104 6.62 -41.79 -32.25
N GLU A 1105 6.85 -42.92 -31.58
CA GLU A 1105 6.56 -44.32 -31.95
C GLU A 1105 7.62 -45.29 -32.55
N GLU A 1106 7.63 -46.48 -31.92
CA GLU A 1106 8.18 -47.82 -32.27
C GLU A 1106 9.70 -48.14 -32.34
N GLN A 1107 10.01 -49.33 -31.80
CA GLN A 1107 11.30 -50.07 -31.83
C GLN A 1107 11.24 -51.16 -32.94
N PRO A 1108 12.23 -52.07 -33.16
CA PRO A 1108 13.58 -52.25 -32.57
C PRO A 1108 14.73 -52.49 -33.59
N GLY A 1109 16.00 -52.52 -33.14
CA GLY A 1109 17.08 -53.17 -33.92
C GLY A 1109 18.55 -52.83 -33.62
N LEU A 1110 19.20 -53.67 -32.80
CA LEU A 1110 20.56 -54.26 -32.98
C LEU A 1110 21.75 -53.44 -33.59
N LEU A 1111 22.84 -53.34 -32.80
CA LEU A 1111 24.25 -53.76 -33.09
C LEU A 1111 25.00 -53.21 -34.34
N ASP A 1112 26.32 -52.96 -34.37
CA ASP A 1112 27.45 -53.10 -33.41
C ASP A 1112 28.64 -52.21 -33.88
N GLY A 1113 29.76 -52.18 -33.13
CA GLY A 1113 31.10 -51.81 -33.65
C GLY A 1113 31.55 -50.34 -33.40
N ALA A 1114 32.27 -49.95 -32.34
CA ALA A 1114 33.51 -50.43 -31.72
C ALA A 1114 34.82 -49.77 -32.24
N LEU A 1115 35.34 -48.87 -31.38
CA LEU A 1115 36.75 -48.73 -30.95
C LEU A 1115 37.76 -48.06 -31.93
N LYS A 1116 38.69 -47.17 -31.53
CA LYS A 1116 39.60 -47.21 -30.35
C LYS A 1116 40.11 -45.81 -29.91
N ALA A 1117 40.14 -45.59 -28.59
CA ALA A 1117 41.31 -45.27 -27.74
C ALA A 1117 42.17 -43.96 -27.96
N ASN A 1118 42.70 -43.28 -26.93
CA ASN A 1118 42.67 -43.56 -25.48
C ASN A 1118 43.01 -42.37 -24.55
N GLN A 1119 42.52 -42.50 -23.30
CA GLN A 1119 42.84 -41.76 -22.06
C GLN A 1119 42.41 -40.26 -22.04
N VAL A 1120 42.27 -39.56 -20.90
CA VAL A 1120 42.46 -39.86 -19.45
C VAL A 1120 41.09 -39.72 -18.71
N ALA A 1121 41.04 -39.76 -17.37
CA ALA A 1121 39.85 -39.47 -16.52
C ALA A 1121 40.26 -38.72 -15.22
N PRO A 1122 39.35 -38.02 -14.48
CA PRO A 1122 38.46 -38.73 -13.54
C PRO A 1122 37.12 -38.02 -13.17
N ILE A 1123 36.02 -38.16 -13.95
CA ILE A 1123 34.66 -37.74 -13.51
C ILE A 1123 33.59 -38.80 -13.84
N ARG A 1124 33.76 -40.04 -13.35
CA ARG A 1124 32.74 -41.12 -13.52
C ARG A 1124 32.40 -41.95 -12.27
N ARG A 1125 32.94 -41.61 -11.09
CA ARG A 1125 32.58 -42.29 -9.82
C ARG A 1125 31.38 -41.69 -9.08
N LEU A 1126 31.06 -40.40 -9.28
CA LEU A 1126 29.96 -39.74 -8.54
C LEU A 1126 28.56 -40.09 -9.12
N ALA A 1127 28.42 -40.12 -10.44
CA ALA A 1127 27.14 -40.37 -11.11
C ALA A 1127 26.53 -41.77 -10.83
N ARG A 1128 27.36 -42.79 -10.55
CA ARG A 1128 26.89 -44.14 -10.22
C ARG A 1128 26.47 -44.32 -8.75
N LEU A 1129 26.77 -43.37 -7.86
CA LEU A 1129 26.29 -43.40 -6.47
C LEU A 1129 24.89 -42.78 -6.35
N LEU A 1130 24.67 -41.63 -7.01
CA LEU A 1130 23.39 -40.91 -6.93
C LEU A 1130 22.22 -41.67 -7.58
N GLY A 1131 22.47 -42.37 -8.69
CA GLY A 1131 21.45 -43.18 -9.37
C GLY A 1131 20.90 -44.38 -8.58
N LYS A 1132 21.53 -44.77 -7.46
CA LYS A 1132 21.03 -45.83 -6.57
C LYS A 1132 20.30 -45.31 -5.32
N LEU A 1133 20.36 -44.02 -5.03
CA LEU A 1133 19.69 -43.44 -3.85
C LEU A 1133 18.21 -43.14 -4.10
N PHE A 1134 17.85 -42.73 -5.32
CA PHE A 1134 16.48 -42.32 -5.68
C PHE A 1134 15.50 -43.49 -5.95
N GLY A 1135 15.98 -44.75 -5.93
CA GLY A 1135 15.15 -45.93 -6.22
C GLY A 1135 14.50 -46.59 -5.00
N ARG A 1136 14.53 -45.99 -3.81
CA ARG A 1136 14.07 -46.63 -2.54
C ARG A 1136 13.19 -45.75 -1.64
N LEU A 1137 12.53 -44.74 -2.18
CA LEU A 1137 11.46 -44.00 -1.49
C LEU A 1137 10.16 -44.04 -2.29
N LYS A 1138 9.56 -45.23 -2.36
CA LYS A 1138 8.17 -45.48 -2.75
C LYS A 1138 7.71 -46.86 -2.23
N SER A 1139 7.49 -46.92 -0.92
CA SER A 1139 6.74 -47.95 -0.18
C SER A 1139 6.33 -47.35 1.15
#